data_AF-A0A1M3NYQ7-F1
#
_entry.id   AF-A0A1M3NYQ7-F1
#
_cell.length_a   1.000
_cell.length_b   1.000
_cell.length_c   1.000
_cell.angle_alpha   90.00
_cell.angle_beta   90.00
_cell.angle_gamma   90.00
#
_symmetry.space_group_name_H-M   'P 1'
#
loop_
_entity.id
_entity.type
_entity.pdbx_description
1 polymer ?
#
loop_
_entity_poly.entity_id
_entity_poly.type
_entity_poly.pdbx_seq_one_letter_code
_entity_poly.pdbx_strand_id
1 'polypeptide(L)'
;MTKHLGLKGLLAAAVAMAFAMPATAAGAPQSQGSTTARFDVSGLQDGVSYDRFIVTYRDGSTQAVQSGAAAQAVGAAIDRAGLNRAARSLSGVPLQAVAARYQRKLAIGADLIRTSRKLDRAEAAALIEQIAADPAVAYVEPDLLRRAVRDIRSPDALSPATFTPNDPYYAKYQWDLQTPDGAADGFGNPNWGGSNVNNAWDLADGTGIVIAVLDTGITTHVDVDTTLGDAGYDFITDAYVSGRDADGRVPGGWDIGDWTDTAPWVNDAQCVNANNPAEPSSWHGTHVASTAGAERTNNGVGMAGIAHGAKVLPLRVLGHCGGYDSDINDAIVWAAGGSVSGLPANSHPAQVINLSLGGRGTCTASSAAAQAIGKARALGAVVVVSAGNSNADAAGYSPAGCPGAVAVAATGVTSKRAYYSNYGSVVKIAAPGGGVYANDASSGSQANDGFVWQALNSGKSTPVANDSNYGGYAGTSQAAPHVSGTVALMQGARLAADLPLMSPDEVLGVLQSTALAPKVTPSGSQPIGAGIVDAHAAVTKAVGGGGDPGDPTAIALSNGVSLTGQSGSAGASKVYKLDVPAGALGLSLRTLGGTGDVSLYVKQGAAATAASYDFKSAHPGNNESVVITRPAAGTYYVTVVGETAYSGVTVLGKFTAPH
;
A
#
# COMPACT_ATOMS: atom_id res chain seq x y z
N MET A 1 -51.86 -71.73 -48.81
CA MET A 1 -51.03 -72.01 -47.61
C MET A 1 -50.53 -70.66 -47.07
N THR A 2 -50.49 -70.50 -45.74
CA THR A 2 -49.66 -69.57 -44.91
C THR A 2 -48.87 -68.45 -45.60
N LYS A 3 -48.84 -67.19 -45.14
CA LYS A 3 -49.39 -66.53 -43.93
C LYS A 3 -49.40 -64.99 -44.14
N HIS A 4 -50.32 -64.32 -43.44
CA HIS A 4 -50.26 -62.95 -42.87
C HIS A 4 -48.83 -62.45 -42.50
N LEU A 5 -48.44 -61.16 -42.39
CA LEU A 5 -49.04 -59.81 -42.53
C LEU A 5 -47.85 -58.82 -42.70
N GLY A 6 -47.91 -57.58 -43.24
CA GLY A 6 -49.03 -56.84 -43.84
C GLY A 6 -48.73 -55.34 -44.15
N LEU A 7 -49.76 -54.52 -43.95
CA LEU A 7 -49.96 -53.05 -44.05
C LEU A 7 -48.84 -52.16 -43.47
N LYS A 8 -48.66 -50.86 -43.81
CA LYS A 8 -49.16 -49.86 -44.82
C LYS A 8 -48.28 -48.59 -44.54
N GLY A 9 -47.95 -47.68 -45.47
CA GLY A 9 -48.15 -47.61 -46.92
C GLY A 9 -47.94 -46.16 -47.41
N LEU A 10 -47.63 -46.01 -48.71
CA LEU A 10 -47.68 -44.79 -49.54
C LEU A 10 -46.74 -43.60 -49.18
N LEU A 11 -45.82 -43.19 -50.07
CA LEU A 11 -45.98 -42.45 -51.36
C LEU A 11 -46.26 -40.94 -51.15
N ALA A 12 -45.69 -40.01 -51.93
CA ALA A 12 -44.76 -40.14 -53.05
C ALA A 12 -43.88 -38.87 -53.25
N ALA A 13 -42.88 -39.04 -54.10
CA ALA A 13 -41.95 -38.07 -54.67
C ALA A 13 -42.49 -36.67 -55.02
N ALA A 14 -41.60 -35.67 -54.94
CA ALA A 14 -41.01 -35.08 -56.14
C ALA A 14 -39.68 -34.36 -55.82
N VAL A 15 -38.66 -34.55 -56.66
CA VAL A 15 -37.42 -33.76 -56.64
C VAL A 15 -37.54 -32.62 -57.65
N ALA A 16 -37.31 -31.39 -57.23
CA ALA A 16 -37.11 -30.24 -58.11
C ALA A 16 -35.98 -29.37 -57.56
N MET A 17 -35.06 -28.93 -58.43
CA MET A 17 -33.90 -28.14 -58.05
C MET A 17 -34.28 -26.69 -57.73
N ALA A 18 -33.63 -26.10 -56.72
CA ALA A 18 -33.56 -24.66 -56.56
C ALA A 18 -32.12 -24.25 -56.18
N PHE A 19 -31.57 -23.28 -56.90
CA PHE A 19 -30.27 -22.68 -56.57
C PHE A 19 -30.39 -21.88 -55.27
N ALA A 20 -29.61 -22.23 -54.24
CA ALA A 20 -29.41 -21.40 -53.07
C ALA A 20 -28.13 -20.57 -53.26
N MET A 21 -28.28 -19.26 -53.50
CA MET A 21 -27.17 -18.32 -53.36
C MET A 21 -26.83 -18.17 -51.86
N PRO A 22 -25.55 -18.10 -51.47
CA PRO A 22 -25.20 -17.67 -50.12
C PRO A 22 -25.52 -16.18 -49.99
N ALA A 23 -26.58 -15.86 -49.24
CA ALA A 23 -26.82 -14.49 -48.83
C ALA A 23 -25.66 -14.05 -47.92
N THR A 24 -24.81 -13.16 -48.41
CA THR A 24 -23.80 -12.49 -47.59
C THR A 24 -24.53 -11.62 -46.57
N ALA A 25 -24.66 -12.15 -45.35
CA ALA A 25 -25.14 -11.36 -44.22
C ALA A 25 -24.24 -10.12 -44.10
N ALA A 26 -24.82 -8.94 -44.31
CA ALA A 26 -24.12 -7.69 -44.10
C ALA A 26 -23.60 -7.68 -42.66
N GLY A 27 -22.28 -7.60 -42.51
CA GLY A 27 -21.65 -7.61 -41.21
C GLY A 27 -22.20 -6.45 -40.38
N ALA A 28 -22.89 -6.78 -39.29
CA ALA A 28 -23.11 -5.80 -38.23
C ALA A 28 -21.72 -5.25 -37.84
N PRO A 29 -21.53 -3.92 -37.79
CA PRO A 29 -20.25 -3.38 -37.37
C PRO A 29 -19.96 -3.89 -35.96
N GLN A 30 -18.91 -4.71 -35.84
CA GLN A 30 -18.44 -5.14 -34.53
C GLN A 30 -18.08 -3.87 -33.75
N SER A 31 -18.82 -3.58 -32.67
CA SER A 31 -18.48 -2.54 -31.72
C SER A 31 -17.29 -3.00 -30.87
N GLN A 32 -16.12 -3.13 -31.52
CA GLN A 32 -14.81 -3.18 -30.90
C GLN A 32 -14.53 -1.79 -30.31
N GLY A 33 -15.13 -1.56 -29.14
CA GLY A 33 -15.12 -0.31 -28.43
C GLY A 33 -15.66 -0.55 -27.03
N SER A 34 -14.81 -1.09 -26.15
CA SER A 34 -15.08 -1.06 -24.72
C SER A 34 -15.07 0.40 -24.27
N THR A 35 -16.24 1.04 -24.28
CA THR A 35 -16.40 2.39 -23.74
C THR A 35 -16.29 2.28 -22.24
N THR A 36 -15.08 2.53 -21.72
CA THR A 36 -14.86 2.74 -20.28
C THR A 36 -15.89 3.76 -19.81
N ALA A 37 -16.66 3.42 -18.78
CA ALA A 37 -17.73 4.29 -18.29
C ALA A 37 -17.14 5.67 -17.94
N ARG A 38 -17.78 6.74 -18.42
CA ARG A 38 -17.36 8.13 -18.13
C ARG A 38 -17.79 8.58 -16.73
N PHE A 39 -18.11 7.65 -15.84
CA PHE A 39 -18.55 7.92 -14.49
C PHE A 39 -18.39 6.71 -13.58
N ASP A 40 -18.42 6.94 -12.26
CA ASP A 40 -18.61 5.89 -11.25
C ASP A 40 -19.76 6.22 -10.29
N VAL A 41 -20.54 5.18 -9.98
CA VAL A 41 -21.65 5.16 -9.01
C VAL A 41 -21.52 4.00 -8.01
N SER A 42 -20.44 3.20 -8.08
CA SER A 42 -20.20 2.01 -7.26
C SER A 42 -20.09 2.29 -5.76
N GLY A 43 -19.63 3.48 -5.39
CA GLY A 43 -19.55 3.94 -4.01
C GLY A 43 -20.86 4.50 -3.44
N LEU A 44 -21.92 4.64 -4.26
CA LEU A 44 -23.22 5.14 -3.80
C LEU A 44 -24.00 4.04 -3.06
N GLN A 45 -24.46 4.35 -1.85
CA GLN A 45 -25.05 3.41 -0.90
C GLN A 45 -26.45 3.88 -0.46
N ASP A 46 -27.34 2.93 -0.17
CA ASP A 46 -28.68 3.24 0.33
C ASP A 46 -28.60 3.83 1.75
N GLY A 47 -29.45 4.81 2.06
CA GLY A 47 -29.45 5.52 3.34
C GLY A 47 -28.34 6.58 3.51
N VAL A 48 -27.38 6.65 2.58
CA VAL A 48 -26.38 7.72 2.51
C VAL A 48 -26.85 8.80 1.52
N SER A 49 -26.46 10.05 1.76
CA SER A 49 -26.77 11.19 0.90
C SER A 49 -25.56 12.07 0.63
N TYR A 50 -25.53 12.63 -0.58
CA TYR A 50 -24.34 13.14 -1.25
C TYR A 50 -24.58 14.56 -1.73
N ASP A 51 -23.68 15.49 -1.43
CA ASP A 51 -23.77 16.88 -1.91
C ASP A 51 -22.56 17.33 -2.72
N ARG A 52 -21.61 16.44 -3.03
CA ARG A 52 -20.31 16.80 -3.62
C ARG A 52 -19.92 15.83 -4.75
N PHE A 53 -19.42 16.38 -5.84
CA PHE A 53 -19.10 15.66 -7.08
C PHE A 53 -17.78 16.16 -7.66
N ILE A 54 -16.92 15.24 -8.08
CA ILE A 54 -15.64 15.53 -8.75
C ILE A 54 -15.86 15.35 -10.25
N VAL A 55 -15.67 16.42 -11.02
CA VAL A 55 -15.91 16.43 -12.48
C VAL A 55 -14.60 16.70 -13.22
N THR A 56 -14.14 15.73 -14.01
CA THR A 56 -13.00 15.89 -14.91
C THR A 56 -13.50 16.25 -16.30
N TYR A 57 -13.19 17.45 -16.77
CA TYR A 57 -13.47 17.88 -18.14
C TYR A 57 -12.32 17.51 -19.09
N ARG A 58 -12.63 17.39 -20.38
CA ARG A 58 -11.63 17.16 -21.44
C ARG A 58 -10.79 18.42 -21.66
N ASP A 59 -9.52 18.21 -21.98
CA ASP A 59 -8.62 19.29 -22.39
C ASP A 59 -9.18 20.08 -23.56
N GLY A 60 -8.97 21.40 -23.55
CA GLY A 60 -9.49 22.33 -24.54
C GLY A 60 -10.98 22.67 -24.43
N SER A 61 -11.73 22.05 -23.51
CA SER A 61 -13.11 22.48 -23.21
C SER A 61 -13.15 23.78 -22.41
N THR A 62 -14.19 24.60 -22.60
CA THR A 62 -14.38 25.84 -21.85
C THR A 62 -14.52 25.58 -20.35
N GLN A 63 -15.21 24.51 -19.99
CA GLN A 63 -15.45 24.08 -18.60
C GLN A 63 -14.14 23.75 -17.87
N ALA A 64 -13.15 23.14 -18.54
CA ALA A 64 -11.86 22.80 -17.92
C ALA A 64 -11.09 24.04 -17.41
N VAL A 65 -11.29 25.21 -18.05
CA VAL A 65 -10.56 26.45 -17.75
C VAL A 65 -11.43 27.47 -17.00
N GLN A 66 -12.74 27.48 -17.20
CA GLN A 66 -13.67 28.46 -16.62
C GLN A 66 -14.61 27.83 -15.60
N SER A 67 -14.39 28.12 -14.32
CA SER A 67 -15.20 27.62 -13.19
C SER A 67 -16.70 27.96 -13.31
N GLY A 68 -17.03 29.13 -13.85
CA GLY A 68 -18.41 29.52 -14.16
C GLY A 68 -19.08 28.61 -15.20
N ALA A 69 -18.35 28.20 -16.24
CA ALA A 69 -18.85 27.28 -17.26
C ALA A 69 -18.99 25.84 -16.71
N ALA A 70 -18.07 25.40 -15.84
CA ALA A 70 -18.21 24.13 -15.12
C ALA A 70 -19.48 24.09 -14.26
N ALA A 71 -19.73 25.14 -13.46
CA ALA A 71 -20.94 25.25 -12.63
C ALA A 71 -22.22 25.28 -13.49
N GLN A 72 -22.22 26.01 -14.62
CA GLN A 72 -23.34 26.05 -15.56
C GLN A 72 -23.61 24.68 -16.22
N ALA A 73 -22.56 23.93 -16.60
CA ALA A 73 -22.70 22.60 -17.18
C ALA A 73 -23.35 21.61 -16.19
N VAL A 74 -22.97 21.65 -14.91
CA VAL A 74 -23.64 20.86 -13.86
C VAL A 74 -25.06 21.36 -13.57
N GLY A 75 -25.31 22.68 -13.63
CA GLY A 75 -26.67 23.23 -13.58
C GLY A 75 -27.58 22.66 -14.68
N ALA A 76 -27.10 22.61 -15.92
CA ALA A 76 -27.83 21.99 -17.02
C ALA A 76 -28.00 20.46 -16.85
N ALA A 77 -27.10 19.78 -16.13
CA ALA A 77 -27.27 18.37 -15.78
C ALA A 77 -28.35 18.16 -14.70
N ILE A 78 -28.41 19.05 -13.69
CA ILE A 78 -29.49 19.09 -12.68
C ILE A 78 -30.85 19.29 -13.35
N ASP A 79 -30.95 20.16 -14.35
CA ASP A 79 -32.17 20.38 -15.13
C ASP A 79 -32.62 19.10 -15.87
N ARG A 80 -31.68 18.41 -16.54
CA ARG A 80 -31.96 17.15 -17.24
C ARG A 80 -32.31 15.99 -16.30
N ALA A 81 -31.74 15.98 -15.09
CA ALA A 81 -32.07 15.03 -14.04
C ALA A 81 -33.45 15.30 -13.38
N GLY A 82 -34.11 16.41 -13.70
CA GLY A 82 -35.39 16.80 -13.10
C GLY A 82 -35.28 17.34 -11.66
N LEU A 83 -34.07 17.57 -11.18
CA LEU A 83 -33.76 17.99 -9.80
C LEU A 83 -33.92 19.50 -9.57
N ASN A 84 -34.21 20.26 -10.63
CA ASN A 84 -34.39 21.72 -10.60
C ASN A 84 -35.78 22.19 -10.14
N ARG A 85 -36.69 21.28 -9.78
CA ARG A 85 -38.04 21.59 -9.28
C ARG A 85 -38.18 21.22 -7.82
N ALA A 86 -39.04 21.95 -7.11
CA ALA A 86 -39.45 21.54 -5.77
C ALA A 86 -40.20 20.20 -5.87
N ALA A 87 -39.72 19.20 -5.14
CA ALA A 87 -40.25 17.84 -5.13
C ALA A 87 -40.81 17.50 -3.74
N ARG A 88 -41.24 16.25 -3.56
CA ARG A 88 -41.44 15.66 -2.24
C ARG A 88 -40.65 14.36 -2.15
N SER A 89 -40.05 14.09 -0.99
CA SER A 89 -39.47 12.77 -0.70
C SER A 89 -40.56 11.68 -0.73
N LEU A 90 -40.13 10.42 -0.76
CA LEU A 90 -41.03 9.27 -0.56
C LEU A 90 -41.79 9.33 0.79
N SER A 91 -41.24 10.04 1.79
CA SER A 91 -41.88 10.34 3.08
C SER A 91 -42.73 11.62 3.09
N GLY A 92 -42.95 12.26 1.94
CA GLY A 92 -43.82 13.43 1.77
C GLY A 92 -43.22 14.79 2.16
N VAL A 93 -41.93 14.83 2.54
CA VAL A 93 -41.21 16.04 2.96
C VAL A 93 -40.91 16.92 1.73
N PRO A 94 -41.22 18.23 1.75
CA PRO A 94 -40.87 19.14 0.66
C PRO A 94 -39.36 19.21 0.43
N LEU A 95 -38.91 18.94 -0.79
CA LEU A 95 -37.51 19.07 -1.21
C LEU A 95 -37.34 20.36 -2.00
N GLN A 96 -36.34 21.16 -1.64
CA GLN A 96 -35.96 22.34 -2.42
C GLN A 96 -35.32 21.94 -3.76
N ALA A 97 -35.44 22.83 -4.75
CA ALA A 97 -34.75 22.71 -6.02
C ALA A 97 -33.23 22.66 -5.80
N VAL A 98 -32.56 21.78 -6.52
CA VAL A 98 -31.11 21.62 -6.46
C VAL A 98 -30.44 22.71 -7.31
N ALA A 99 -29.36 23.29 -6.82
CA ALA A 99 -28.49 24.19 -7.57
C ALA A 99 -27.02 23.76 -7.38
N ALA A 100 -26.18 24.01 -8.39
CA ALA A 100 -24.75 23.70 -8.34
C ALA A 100 -23.93 24.93 -7.91
N ARG A 101 -22.93 24.71 -7.04
CA ARG A 101 -21.95 25.72 -6.62
C ARG A 101 -20.53 25.16 -6.79
N TYR A 102 -19.75 25.83 -7.61
CA TYR A 102 -18.31 25.59 -7.74
C TYR A 102 -17.60 25.74 -6.38
N GLN A 103 -16.73 24.79 -6.03
CA GLN A 103 -15.89 24.87 -4.83
C GLN A 103 -14.46 25.27 -5.21
N ARG A 104 -13.73 24.38 -5.89
CA ARG A 104 -12.32 24.59 -6.29
C ARG A 104 -11.93 23.66 -7.44
N LYS A 105 -10.78 23.95 -8.07
CA LYS A 105 -10.06 23.02 -8.93
C LYS A 105 -9.08 22.21 -8.07
N LEU A 106 -9.12 20.89 -8.21
CA LEU A 106 -8.23 19.96 -7.51
C LEU A 106 -6.86 19.92 -8.17
N ALA A 107 -5.85 19.46 -7.43
CA ALA A 107 -4.47 19.30 -7.91
C ALA A 107 -4.35 18.36 -9.13
N ILE A 108 -5.31 17.45 -9.31
CA ILE A 108 -5.41 16.59 -10.49
C ILE A 108 -5.88 17.33 -11.75
N GLY A 109 -6.61 18.45 -11.61
CA GLY A 109 -7.17 19.27 -12.70
C GLY A 109 -8.70 19.26 -12.77
N ALA A 110 -9.33 18.25 -12.16
CA ALA A 110 -10.78 18.12 -12.00
C ALA A 110 -11.37 19.23 -11.11
N ASP A 111 -12.65 19.51 -11.28
CA ASP A 111 -13.39 20.52 -10.53
C ASP A 111 -14.32 19.89 -9.49
N LEU A 112 -14.26 20.38 -8.26
CA LEU A 112 -15.17 20.01 -7.17
C LEU A 112 -16.41 20.90 -7.21
N ILE A 113 -17.59 20.27 -7.36
CA ILE A 113 -18.89 20.93 -7.39
C ILE A 113 -19.73 20.44 -6.21
N ARG A 114 -20.36 21.37 -5.48
CA ARG A 114 -21.30 21.08 -4.38
C ARG A 114 -22.74 21.42 -4.78
N THR A 115 -23.71 20.61 -4.39
CA THR A 115 -25.14 20.90 -4.56
C THR A 115 -25.71 21.68 -3.37
N SER A 116 -26.79 22.44 -3.59
CA SER A 116 -27.47 23.24 -2.55
C SER A 116 -28.10 22.42 -1.42
N ARG A 117 -28.30 21.12 -1.63
CA ARG A 117 -28.71 20.14 -0.62
C ARG A 117 -28.03 18.79 -0.89
N LYS A 118 -28.01 17.92 0.13
CA LYS A 118 -27.70 16.50 -0.07
C LYS A 118 -28.77 15.83 -0.94
N LEU A 119 -28.31 14.94 -1.81
CA LEU A 119 -29.08 14.10 -2.73
C LEU A 119 -29.08 12.67 -2.21
N ASP A 120 -30.19 11.94 -2.32
CA ASP A 120 -30.16 10.49 -2.04
C ASP A 120 -29.37 9.71 -3.11
N ARG A 121 -29.22 8.39 -2.92
CA ARG A 121 -28.51 7.51 -3.85
C ARG A 121 -29.03 7.61 -5.30
N ALA A 122 -30.35 7.67 -5.49
CA ALA A 122 -30.97 7.68 -6.82
C ALA A 122 -30.85 9.07 -7.46
N GLU A 123 -31.06 10.14 -6.70
CA GLU A 123 -30.84 11.51 -7.15
C GLU A 123 -29.37 11.76 -7.53
N ALA A 124 -28.42 11.26 -6.73
CA ALA A 124 -26.99 11.36 -6.99
C ALA A 124 -26.57 10.58 -8.25
N ALA A 125 -27.04 9.34 -8.40
CA ALA A 125 -26.77 8.54 -9.60
C ALA A 125 -27.32 9.20 -10.87
N ALA A 126 -28.57 9.69 -10.84
CA ALA A 126 -29.18 10.40 -11.97
C ALA A 126 -28.42 11.69 -12.32
N LEU A 127 -27.94 12.45 -11.32
CA LEU A 127 -27.10 13.63 -11.58
C LEU A 127 -25.75 13.25 -12.21
N ILE A 128 -25.08 12.23 -11.69
CA ILE A 128 -23.79 11.74 -12.21
C ILE A 128 -23.93 11.30 -13.68
N GLU A 129 -24.95 10.53 -14.01
CA GLU A 129 -25.26 10.12 -15.40
C GLU A 129 -25.52 11.34 -16.31
N GLN A 130 -26.26 12.34 -15.82
CA GLN A 130 -26.54 13.55 -16.60
C GLN A 130 -25.33 14.49 -16.75
N ILE A 131 -24.40 14.53 -15.79
CA ILE A 131 -23.10 15.21 -15.94
C ILE A 131 -22.28 14.45 -16.98
N ALA A 132 -22.17 13.13 -16.86
CA ALA A 132 -21.42 12.28 -17.79
C ALA A 132 -21.95 12.35 -19.23
N ALA A 133 -23.24 12.65 -19.43
CA ALA A 133 -23.82 12.85 -20.76
C ALA A 133 -23.22 14.04 -21.53
N ASP A 134 -22.68 15.06 -20.87
CA ASP A 134 -22.01 16.20 -21.53
C ASP A 134 -20.76 15.71 -22.31
N PRO A 135 -20.63 16.00 -23.63
CA PRO A 135 -19.44 15.65 -24.41
C PRO A 135 -18.13 16.22 -23.85
N ALA A 136 -18.18 17.37 -23.17
CA ALA A 136 -17.02 18.00 -22.54
C ALA A 136 -16.53 17.25 -21.29
N VAL A 137 -17.35 16.39 -20.68
CA VAL A 137 -16.95 15.59 -19.51
C VAL A 137 -16.14 14.37 -19.94
N ALA A 138 -14.95 14.24 -19.38
CA ALA A 138 -14.11 13.05 -19.48
C ALA A 138 -14.53 12.00 -18.45
N TYR A 139 -14.74 12.41 -17.19
CA TYR A 139 -15.12 11.54 -16.09
C TYR A 139 -15.87 12.30 -14.97
N VAL A 140 -16.75 11.63 -14.22
CA VAL A 140 -17.42 12.18 -13.04
C VAL A 140 -17.70 11.11 -11.98
N GLU A 141 -17.44 11.43 -10.71
CA GLU A 141 -17.70 10.54 -9.57
C GLU A 141 -18.16 11.35 -8.34
N PRO A 142 -18.84 10.73 -7.36
CA PRO A 142 -19.14 11.39 -6.10
C PRO A 142 -17.86 11.63 -5.29
N ASP A 143 -17.79 12.75 -4.56
CA ASP A 143 -16.75 13.01 -3.57
C ASP A 143 -17.11 12.28 -2.27
N LEU A 144 -16.54 11.09 -2.05
CA LEU A 144 -16.97 10.19 -0.97
C LEU A 144 -16.22 10.46 0.33
N LEU A 145 -16.91 10.24 1.45
CA LEU A 145 -16.31 10.28 2.77
C LEU A 145 -15.58 8.95 3.03
N ARG A 146 -14.25 9.01 3.07
CA ARG A 146 -13.35 7.94 3.53
C ARG A 146 -13.20 8.04 5.05
N ARG A 147 -12.75 6.96 5.68
CA ARG A 147 -12.45 6.92 7.12
C ARG A 147 -11.07 6.33 7.33
N ALA A 148 -10.47 6.59 8.49
CA ALA A 148 -9.45 5.70 9.04
C ALA A 148 -10.01 4.27 8.98
N VAL A 149 -9.21 3.30 8.53
CA VAL A 149 -9.74 1.93 8.48
C VAL A 149 -9.89 1.46 9.92
N ARG A 150 -11.14 1.29 10.38
CA ARG A 150 -11.46 1.07 11.80
C ARG A 150 -10.64 -0.08 12.38
N ASP A 151 -9.76 0.27 13.31
CA ASP A 151 -8.94 -0.68 14.03
C ASP A 151 -9.67 -1.28 15.23
N ILE A 152 -9.19 -2.44 15.63
CA ILE A 152 -9.53 -3.06 16.90
C ILE A 152 -8.55 -2.51 17.93
N ARG A 153 -9.05 -1.97 19.05
CA ARG A 153 -8.21 -1.48 20.15
C ARG A 153 -8.00 -2.58 21.20
N SER A 154 -6.81 -2.66 21.78
CA SER A 154 -6.53 -3.48 22.96
C SER A 154 -7.38 -3.01 24.15
N PRO A 155 -7.81 -3.91 25.05
CA PRO A 155 -8.43 -3.54 26.31
C PRO A 155 -7.55 -2.67 27.22
N ASP A 156 -6.22 -2.79 27.10
CA ASP A 156 -5.26 -2.11 27.97
C ASP A 156 -4.59 -0.93 27.27
N ALA A 157 -4.36 0.14 28.03
CA ALA A 157 -3.45 1.23 27.68
C ALA A 157 -2.24 1.17 28.61
N LEU A 158 -1.05 1.48 28.09
CA LEU A 158 0.20 1.44 28.86
C LEU A 158 0.66 2.85 29.20
N SER A 159 1.09 3.06 30.43
CA SER A 159 1.77 4.28 30.88
C SER A 159 3.12 3.88 31.51
N PRO A 160 4.25 4.53 31.14
CA PRO A 160 5.60 4.14 31.47
C PRO A 160 5.86 3.67 32.91
N ALA A 161 6.35 2.43 33.01
CA ALA A 161 6.90 1.84 34.23
C ALA A 161 8.26 1.16 33.94
N THR A 162 9.26 1.99 33.63
CA THR A 162 10.73 1.75 33.70
C THR A 162 11.33 0.43 33.21
N PHE A 163 12.05 0.47 32.07
CA PHE A 163 13.20 -0.36 31.59
C PHE A 163 13.04 -1.93 31.61
N THR A 164 13.74 -2.78 30.85
CA THR A 164 14.83 -2.66 29.86
C THR A 164 14.51 -3.66 28.69
N PRO A 165 14.89 -3.53 27.39
CA PRO A 165 15.81 -2.61 26.69
C PRO A 165 15.61 -1.12 26.93
N ASN A 166 16.53 -0.30 26.42
CA ASN A 166 16.58 1.12 26.76
C ASN A 166 15.18 1.77 26.57
N ASP A 167 14.51 1.52 25.44
CA ASP A 167 13.07 1.74 25.29
C ASP A 167 12.29 0.59 26.01
N PRO A 168 11.64 0.85 27.18
CA PRO A 168 11.17 -0.18 28.12
C PRO A 168 10.26 -1.27 27.57
N TYR A 169 9.48 -0.95 26.53
CA TYR A 169 8.38 -1.77 26.07
C TYR A 169 8.69 -2.54 24.78
N TYR A 170 9.75 -2.17 24.05
CA TYR A 170 10.12 -2.80 22.77
C TYR A 170 10.14 -4.33 22.84
N ALA A 171 10.97 -4.90 23.73
CA ALA A 171 11.13 -6.35 23.82
C ALA A 171 9.85 -7.08 24.27
N LYS A 172 8.95 -6.40 24.99
CA LYS A 172 7.73 -7.01 25.51
C LYS A 172 6.56 -6.95 24.53
N TYR A 173 6.38 -5.82 23.86
CA TYR A 173 5.16 -5.51 23.12
C TYR A 173 5.35 -5.48 21.60
N GLN A 174 6.54 -5.13 21.12
CA GLN A 174 6.78 -4.88 19.69
C GLN A 174 7.32 -6.12 18.97
N TRP A 175 6.55 -7.21 18.99
CA TRP A 175 6.83 -8.44 18.22
C TRP A 175 6.86 -8.16 16.71
N ASP A 176 6.09 -7.17 16.27
CA ASP A 176 5.91 -6.72 14.90
C ASP A 176 7.20 -6.21 14.26
N LEU A 177 8.13 -5.68 15.06
CA LEU A 177 9.43 -5.19 14.60
C LEU A 177 10.53 -6.27 14.57
N GLN A 178 10.31 -7.40 15.24
CA GLN A 178 11.33 -8.42 15.47
C GLN A 178 11.47 -9.42 14.30
N THR A 179 12.53 -10.21 14.33
CA THR A 179 12.77 -11.32 13.39
C THR A 179 11.66 -12.39 13.51
N PRO A 180 11.06 -12.85 12.41
CA PRO A 180 10.05 -13.92 12.42
C PRO A 180 10.66 -15.33 12.42
N ASP A 181 11.53 -15.63 13.39
CA ASP A 181 12.29 -16.88 13.49
C ASP A 181 11.64 -17.97 14.37
N GLY A 182 10.50 -17.66 14.99
CA GLY A 182 9.79 -18.53 15.93
C GLY A 182 10.25 -18.42 17.38
N ALA A 183 11.17 -17.50 17.71
CA ALA A 183 11.47 -17.14 19.09
C ALA A 183 10.20 -16.65 19.81
N ALA A 184 10.18 -16.82 21.14
CA ALA A 184 9.06 -16.36 21.95
C ALA A 184 9.07 -14.83 22.06
N ASP A 185 7.92 -14.21 21.80
CA ASP A 185 7.66 -12.80 22.08
C ASP A 185 7.62 -12.51 23.59
N GLY A 186 7.40 -11.25 23.96
CA GLY A 186 7.28 -10.82 25.35
C GLY A 186 6.10 -11.38 26.15
N PHE A 187 5.21 -12.14 25.52
CA PHE A 187 4.09 -12.86 26.12
C PHE A 187 4.31 -14.38 26.13
N GLY A 188 5.38 -14.87 25.49
CA GLY A 188 5.73 -16.30 25.41
C GLY A 188 5.28 -16.99 24.12
N ASN A 189 4.73 -16.26 23.14
CA ASN A 189 4.21 -16.82 21.90
C ASN A 189 5.28 -16.87 20.79
N PRO A 190 5.37 -17.95 20.00
CA PRO A 190 6.31 -18.02 18.87
C PRO A 190 6.01 -16.95 17.79
N ASN A 191 6.94 -16.02 17.59
CA ASN A 191 6.83 -14.97 16.59
C ASN A 191 7.24 -15.47 15.20
N TRP A 192 6.25 -15.54 14.29
CA TRP A 192 6.45 -15.89 12.88
C TRP A 192 6.00 -14.78 11.94
N GLY A 193 5.39 -13.71 12.46
CA GLY A 193 4.76 -12.64 11.68
C GLY A 193 5.49 -11.31 11.65
N GLY A 194 6.55 -11.14 12.47
CA GLY A 194 7.34 -9.91 12.55
C GLY A 194 7.99 -9.50 11.22
N SER A 195 8.29 -8.21 11.10
CA SER A 195 8.77 -7.55 9.87
C SER A 195 10.30 -7.47 9.73
N ASN A 196 11.06 -8.04 10.68
CA ASN A 196 12.53 -8.09 10.62
C ASN A 196 13.21 -6.71 10.57
N VAL A 197 12.59 -5.70 11.21
CA VAL A 197 13.06 -4.31 11.29
C VAL A 197 14.26 -4.18 12.23
N ASN A 198 14.29 -4.95 13.32
CA ASN A 198 15.38 -5.01 14.28
C ASN A 198 16.76 -5.26 13.63
N ASN A 199 16.84 -6.10 12.60
CA ASN A 199 18.08 -6.35 11.85
C ASN A 199 18.33 -5.30 10.75
N ALA A 200 17.30 -4.56 10.33
CA ALA A 200 17.43 -3.50 9.33
C ALA A 200 18.11 -2.24 9.90
N TRP A 201 17.98 -1.99 11.20
CA TRP A 201 18.59 -0.85 11.90
C TRP A 201 20.13 -0.88 11.89
N ASP A 202 20.76 -2.06 11.75
CA ASP A 202 22.21 -2.18 11.53
C ASP A 202 22.66 -1.62 10.16
N LEU A 203 21.72 -1.39 9.23
CA LEU A 203 21.97 -0.94 7.86
C LEU A 203 21.52 0.51 7.62
N ALA A 204 20.37 0.92 8.18
CA ALA A 204 19.85 2.28 8.12
C ALA A 204 18.75 2.54 9.15
N ASP A 205 18.51 3.82 9.44
CA ASP A 205 17.42 4.33 10.30
C ASP A 205 16.37 5.15 9.52
N GLY A 206 16.57 5.38 8.21
CA GLY A 206 15.71 6.21 7.36
C GLY A 206 16.08 7.70 7.33
N THR A 207 17.23 8.08 7.90
CA THR A 207 17.76 9.46 7.85
C THR A 207 17.77 10.02 6.42
N GLY A 208 17.30 11.27 6.29
CA GLY A 208 17.19 11.98 5.01
C GLY A 208 15.89 11.73 4.24
N ILE A 209 15.01 10.85 4.73
CA ILE A 209 13.71 10.56 4.11
C ILE A 209 12.57 11.26 4.85
N VAL A 210 11.59 11.76 4.09
CA VAL A 210 10.32 12.27 4.59
C VAL A 210 9.19 11.30 4.25
N ILE A 211 8.43 10.91 5.29
CA ILE A 211 7.20 10.11 5.18
C ILE A 211 6.01 11.04 5.43
N ALA A 212 5.12 11.23 4.47
CA ALA A 212 3.85 11.91 4.71
C ALA A 212 2.82 10.93 5.25
N VAL A 213 2.16 11.27 6.36
CA VAL A 213 1.08 10.46 6.95
C VAL A 213 -0.23 11.21 6.77
N LEU A 214 -1.08 10.72 5.86
CA LEU A 214 -2.36 11.33 5.49
C LEU A 214 -3.46 10.65 6.29
N ASP A 215 -3.81 11.25 7.43
CA ASP A 215 -4.57 10.59 8.49
C ASP A 215 -5.36 11.60 9.36
N THR A 216 -5.64 11.31 10.63
CA THR A 216 -6.30 12.22 11.59
C THR A 216 -5.41 13.39 12.04
N GLY A 217 -4.12 13.36 11.67
CA GLY A 217 -3.08 14.29 12.13
C GLY A 217 -2.14 13.63 13.15
N ILE A 218 -1.34 14.43 13.84
CA ILE A 218 -0.46 13.98 14.93
C ILE A 218 -0.74 14.74 16.23
N THR A 219 -0.54 14.10 17.38
CA THR A 219 -0.60 14.75 18.70
C THR A 219 0.81 14.93 19.30
N THR A 220 0.92 15.81 20.30
CA THR A 220 2.17 15.91 21.09
C THR A 220 2.25 14.78 22.09
N HIS A 221 3.37 14.06 22.08
CA HIS A 221 3.65 12.94 22.97
C HIS A 221 5.15 12.95 23.31
N VAL A 222 5.51 12.54 24.53
CA VAL A 222 6.89 12.57 25.04
C VAL A 222 7.88 11.82 24.15
N ASP A 223 7.40 10.81 23.42
CA ASP A 223 8.18 9.87 22.63
C ASP A 223 8.10 10.10 21.12
N VAL A 224 7.28 11.06 20.67
CA VAL A 224 7.02 11.29 19.24
C VAL A 224 7.71 12.55 18.71
N ASP A 225 8.44 12.41 17.61
CA ASP A 225 9.00 13.50 16.82
C ASP A 225 7.91 14.22 16.03
N THR A 226 7.58 15.41 16.53
CA THR A 226 6.60 16.34 15.95
C THR A 226 7.28 17.54 15.28
N THR A 227 8.57 17.47 14.92
CA THR A 227 9.32 18.58 14.30
C THR A 227 8.74 19.11 13.00
N LEU A 228 8.01 18.29 12.23
CA LEU A 228 7.25 18.72 11.05
C LEU A 228 5.75 18.95 11.31
N GLY A 229 5.30 18.95 12.57
CA GLY A 229 3.89 19.16 12.94
C GLY A 229 3.32 20.46 12.36
N ASP A 230 4.01 21.58 12.54
CA ASP A 230 3.64 22.89 11.98
C ASP A 230 3.95 23.03 10.48
N ALA A 231 4.86 22.22 9.94
CA ALA A 231 5.15 22.16 8.51
C ALA A 231 4.12 21.31 7.72
N GLY A 232 3.38 20.47 8.43
CA GLY A 232 2.20 19.75 7.94
C GLY A 232 1.02 20.69 7.62
N TYR A 233 -0.11 20.08 7.31
CA TYR A 233 -1.30 20.84 6.91
C TYR A 233 -2.59 20.08 7.21
N ASP A 234 -3.64 20.79 7.60
CA ASP A 234 -5.00 20.27 7.68
C ASP A 234 -5.73 20.59 6.38
N PHE A 235 -6.00 19.55 5.61
CA PHE A 235 -6.64 19.58 4.30
C PHE A 235 -8.16 19.50 4.37
N ILE A 236 -8.76 19.27 5.55
CA ILE A 236 -10.19 19.08 5.71
C ILE A 236 -10.89 20.42 5.43
N THR A 237 -11.65 20.49 4.34
CA THR A 237 -12.32 21.74 3.96
C THR A 237 -13.58 21.99 4.79
N ASP A 238 -14.27 20.94 5.23
CA ASP A 238 -15.59 21.04 5.88
C ASP A 238 -15.49 21.31 7.38
N ALA A 239 -16.19 22.33 7.88
CA ALA A 239 -16.23 22.70 9.30
C ALA A 239 -16.71 21.54 10.20
N TYR A 240 -17.75 20.83 9.78
CA TYR A 240 -18.38 19.76 10.56
C TYR A 240 -17.50 18.50 10.66
N VAL A 241 -16.75 18.20 9.60
CA VAL A 241 -15.76 17.10 9.61
C VAL A 241 -14.49 17.52 10.38
N SER A 242 -14.01 18.75 10.20
CA SER A 242 -12.76 19.19 10.82
C SER A 242 -12.86 19.45 12.32
N GLY A 243 -14.05 19.81 12.82
CA GLY A 243 -14.27 20.28 14.19
C GLY A 243 -14.04 21.78 14.39
N ARG A 244 -13.91 22.55 13.29
CA ARG A 244 -13.68 24.01 13.31
C ARG A 244 -14.97 24.82 13.18
N ASP A 245 -14.91 26.09 13.57
CA ASP A 245 -16.02 27.05 13.45
C ASP A 245 -16.40 27.40 12.00
N ALA A 246 -15.51 27.18 11.03
CA ALA A 246 -15.70 27.59 9.64
C ALA A 246 -15.02 26.65 8.64
N ASP A 247 -15.58 26.57 7.42
CA ASP A 247 -15.00 25.85 6.29
C ASP A 247 -13.63 26.46 5.93
N GLY A 248 -12.62 25.61 5.73
CA GLY A 248 -11.29 26.03 5.34
C GLY A 248 -10.18 25.07 5.76
N ARG A 249 -9.11 25.07 4.97
CA ARG A 249 -7.86 24.34 5.22
C ARG A 249 -6.88 25.24 5.96
N VAL A 250 -6.11 24.71 6.90
CA VAL A 250 -5.21 25.50 7.76
C VAL A 250 -3.81 24.88 7.88
N PRO A 251 -2.75 25.68 8.10
CA PRO A 251 -1.41 25.17 8.38
C PRO A 251 -1.35 24.31 9.65
N GLY A 252 -0.41 23.37 9.68
CA GLY A 252 -0.22 22.42 10.77
C GLY A 252 -1.03 21.13 10.59
N GLY A 253 -0.37 19.99 10.76
CA GLY A 253 -0.97 18.65 10.67
C GLY A 253 -1.46 18.09 12.00
N TRP A 254 -1.89 18.95 12.92
CA TRP A 254 -2.22 18.58 14.30
C TRP A 254 -3.59 17.89 14.40
N ASP A 255 -3.65 16.76 15.09
CA ASP A 255 -4.89 16.08 15.43
C ASP A 255 -5.55 16.79 16.62
N ILE A 256 -6.75 17.34 16.39
CA ILE A 256 -7.56 18.02 17.43
C ILE A 256 -8.68 17.13 17.99
N GLY A 257 -8.75 15.88 17.53
CA GLY A 257 -9.80 14.91 17.85
C GLY A 257 -10.75 14.65 16.69
N ASP A 258 -11.31 13.45 16.69
CA ASP A 258 -12.28 12.92 15.73
C ASP A 258 -13.49 12.21 16.41
N TRP A 259 -13.71 12.46 17.71
CA TRP A 259 -14.75 11.77 18.50
C TRP A 259 -16.15 11.96 17.92
N THR A 260 -17.01 10.96 18.11
CA THR A 260 -18.38 10.93 17.55
C THR A 260 -19.45 10.64 18.59
N ASP A 261 -19.08 10.54 19.87
CA ASP A 261 -19.96 10.24 21.01
C ASP A 261 -20.69 11.46 21.61
N THR A 262 -20.46 12.67 21.07
CA THR A 262 -21.22 13.88 21.42
C THR A 262 -21.98 14.45 20.22
N ALA A 263 -22.96 15.32 20.52
CA ALA A 263 -23.56 16.16 19.49
C ALA A 263 -22.50 17.10 18.87
N PRO A 264 -22.63 17.46 17.57
CA PRO A 264 -23.71 17.07 16.66
C PRO A 264 -23.58 15.64 16.10
N TRP A 265 -22.37 15.07 16.05
CA TRP A 265 -22.03 13.85 15.32
C TRP A 265 -22.79 12.60 15.75
N VAL A 266 -23.04 12.43 17.07
CA VAL A 266 -23.79 11.28 17.61
C VAL A 266 -25.23 11.19 17.07
N ASN A 267 -25.79 12.30 16.57
CA ASN A 267 -27.14 12.38 16.02
C ASN A 267 -27.19 12.25 14.49
N ASP A 268 -26.05 12.15 13.81
CA ASP A 268 -25.96 11.98 12.36
C ASP A 268 -25.82 10.49 12.01
N ALA A 269 -26.88 9.91 11.45
CA ALA A 269 -26.92 8.50 11.05
C ALA A 269 -25.89 8.11 9.96
N GLN A 270 -25.34 9.09 9.22
CA GLN A 270 -24.24 8.85 8.28
C GLN A 270 -22.88 8.83 9.00
N CYS A 271 -22.75 9.58 10.09
CA CYS A 271 -21.58 9.56 10.95
C CYS A 271 -21.55 8.29 11.82
N VAL A 272 -22.62 8.08 12.59
CA VAL A 272 -22.80 7.04 13.61
C VAL A 272 -23.93 6.09 13.22
N ASN A 273 -23.63 4.79 13.14
CA ASN A 273 -24.60 3.72 12.83
C ASN A 273 -24.08 2.36 13.30
N ALA A 274 -24.82 1.27 13.05
CA ALA A 274 -24.44 -0.08 13.49
C ALA A 274 -23.07 -0.56 12.99
N ASN A 275 -22.59 -0.05 11.84
CA ASN A 275 -21.27 -0.38 11.29
C ASN A 275 -20.18 0.62 11.72
N ASN A 276 -20.56 1.76 12.27
CA ASN A 276 -19.69 2.84 12.75
C ASN A 276 -20.26 3.35 14.08
N PRO A 277 -20.12 2.61 15.19
CA PRO A 277 -20.63 3.05 16.48
C PRO A 277 -19.93 4.33 16.91
N ALA A 278 -20.63 5.13 17.72
CA ALA A 278 -20.09 6.31 18.37
C ALA A 278 -18.89 5.94 19.25
N GLU A 279 -17.83 6.74 19.18
CA GLU A 279 -16.58 6.46 19.88
C GLU A 279 -15.87 7.75 20.34
N PRO A 280 -15.06 7.65 21.42
CA PRO A 280 -14.07 8.67 21.76
C PRO A 280 -12.95 8.68 20.71
N SER A 281 -12.15 9.75 20.72
CA SER A 281 -11.13 9.97 19.70
C SER A 281 -10.18 8.79 19.47
N SER A 282 -9.81 8.61 18.20
CA SER A 282 -9.01 7.50 17.73
C SER A 282 -7.52 7.73 17.93
N TRP A 283 -7.05 8.98 17.75
CA TRP A 283 -5.63 9.33 17.66
C TRP A 283 -4.86 8.48 16.64
N HIS A 284 -5.60 7.99 15.64
CA HIS A 284 -5.15 6.98 14.69
C HIS A 284 -3.91 7.44 13.91
N GLY A 285 -3.90 8.70 13.45
CA GLY A 285 -2.73 9.28 12.80
C GLY A 285 -1.49 9.40 13.69
N THR A 286 -1.65 9.54 15.01
CA THR A 286 -0.51 9.50 15.95
C THR A 286 0.07 8.08 16.02
N HIS A 287 -0.78 7.05 16.15
CA HIS A 287 -0.35 5.65 16.18
C HIS A 287 0.37 5.27 14.88
N VAL A 288 -0.24 5.57 13.73
CA VAL A 288 0.30 5.31 12.38
C VAL A 288 1.62 6.04 12.13
N ALA A 289 1.72 7.32 12.50
CA ALA A 289 2.96 8.09 12.40
C ALA A 289 4.07 7.50 13.27
N SER A 290 3.73 7.10 14.50
CA SER A 290 4.65 6.51 15.47
C SER A 290 5.25 5.21 14.94
N THR A 291 4.41 4.27 14.47
CA THR A 291 4.86 3.03 13.82
C THR A 291 5.76 3.30 12.62
N ALA A 292 5.41 4.25 11.74
CA ALA A 292 6.18 4.52 10.52
C ALA A 292 7.60 5.02 10.80
N GLY A 293 7.80 5.80 11.86
CA GLY A 293 9.11 6.37 12.23
C GLY A 293 9.08 7.68 13.01
N ALA A 294 7.90 8.21 13.39
CA ALA A 294 7.84 9.38 14.26
C ALA A 294 8.19 9.05 15.72
N GLU A 295 8.02 7.81 16.15
CA GLU A 295 8.39 7.38 17.51
C GLU A 295 9.92 7.29 17.63
N ARG A 296 10.46 7.91 18.67
CA ARG A 296 11.91 8.03 18.89
C ARG A 296 12.44 6.74 19.50
N THR A 297 13.40 6.11 18.84
CA THR A 297 14.05 4.87 19.30
C THR A 297 15.39 5.16 20.00
N ASN A 298 15.80 4.30 20.94
CA ASN A 298 17.01 4.38 21.75
C ASN A 298 17.10 5.62 22.67
N ASN A 299 15.98 6.14 23.14
CA ASN A 299 15.94 7.36 23.96
C ASN A 299 15.72 7.10 25.47
N GLY A 300 15.37 5.87 25.87
CA GLY A 300 15.10 5.49 27.25
C GLY A 300 13.61 5.50 27.65
N VAL A 301 12.71 5.71 26.69
CA VAL A 301 11.28 5.94 26.87
C VAL A 301 10.50 4.95 26.00
N GLY A 302 9.29 4.59 26.44
CA GLY A 302 8.31 3.86 25.63
C GLY A 302 8.80 2.72 24.74
N MET A 303 8.71 3.00 23.44
CA MET A 303 8.61 2.07 22.31
C MET A 303 9.50 2.56 21.14
N ALA A 304 9.60 1.80 20.07
CA ALA A 304 10.41 2.10 18.89
C ALA A 304 9.59 2.36 17.61
N GLY A 305 10.00 3.38 16.84
CA GLY A 305 9.54 3.62 15.47
C GLY A 305 10.40 2.91 14.43
N ILE A 306 9.82 2.55 13.28
CA ILE A 306 10.51 1.75 12.24
C ILE A 306 11.62 2.55 11.58
N ALA A 307 11.30 3.67 10.94
CA ALA A 307 12.29 4.56 10.32
C ALA A 307 12.58 5.74 11.24
N HIS A 308 13.11 5.48 12.43
CA HIS A 308 13.30 6.47 13.51
C HIS A 308 14.30 7.60 13.21
N GLY A 309 15.05 7.53 12.10
CA GLY A 309 15.85 8.63 11.56
C GLY A 309 15.12 9.49 10.50
N ALA A 310 14.02 8.98 9.93
CA ALA A 310 13.19 9.71 8.98
C ALA A 310 12.43 10.86 9.66
N LYS A 311 11.84 11.75 8.86
CA LYS A 311 10.90 12.77 9.34
C LYS A 311 9.49 12.48 8.87
N VAL A 312 8.54 12.50 9.80
CA VAL A 312 7.12 12.30 9.48
C VAL A 312 6.45 13.65 9.30
N LEU A 313 5.87 13.89 8.12
CA LEU A 313 5.08 15.06 7.77
C LEU A 313 3.59 14.71 7.93
N PRO A 314 2.93 15.15 9.02
CA PRO A 314 1.52 14.83 9.25
C PRO A 314 0.62 15.70 8.36
N LEU A 315 -0.29 15.08 7.61
CA LEU A 315 -1.35 15.78 6.89
C LEU A 315 -2.70 15.32 7.44
N ARG A 316 -3.42 16.24 8.10
CA ARG A 316 -4.74 15.97 8.64
C ARG A 316 -5.75 16.00 7.50
N VAL A 317 -6.19 14.82 7.05
CA VAL A 317 -7.21 14.62 6.02
C VAL A 317 -8.47 13.96 6.56
N LEU A 318 -8.42 13.44 7.80
CA LEU A 318 -9.52 12.83 8.53
C LEU A 318 -9.83 13.61 9.82
N GLY A 319 -11.10 13.72 10.15
CA GLY A 319 -11.60 14.23 11.41
C GLY A 319 -12.87 13.49 11.80
N HIS A 320 -13.81 14.19 12.44
CA HIS A 320 -15.10 13.63 12.82
C HIS A 320 -15.79 12.98 11.62
N CYS A 321 -16.27 11.75 11.80
CA CYS A 321 -16.92 10.93 10.77
C CYS A 321 -16.05 10.48 9.58
N GLY A 322 -14.82 10.98 9.40
CA GLY A 322 -13.94 10.66 8.27
C GLY A 322 -13.32 11.87 7.57
N GLY A 323 -13.18 11.81 6.24
CA GLY A 323 -12.62 12.86 5.40
C GLY A 323 -12.94 12.64 3.92
N TYR A 324 -12.98 13.71 3.12
CA TYR A 324 -13.45 13.65 1.73
C TYR A 324 -12.35 13.29 0.73
N ASP A 325 -12.67 12.48 -0.29
CA ASP A 325 -11.77 12.15 -1.41
C ASP A 325 -11.12 13.40 -2.02
N SER A 326 -11.88 14.48 -2.22
CA SER A 326 -11.39 15.72 -2.80
C SER A 326 -10.34 16.44 -1.93
N ASP A 327 -10.33 16.20 -0.63
CA ASP A 327 -9.31 16.71 0.30
C ASP A 327 -8.10 15.78 0.36
N ILE A 328 -8.33 14.46 0.41
CA ILE A 328 -7.30 13.41 0.37
C ILE A 328 -6.50 13.47 -0.94
N ASN A 329 -7.16 13.64 -2.08
CA ASN A 329 -6.53 13.67 -3.40
C ASN A 329 -5.63 14.91 -3.61
N ASP A 330 -6.03 16.07 -3.05
CA ASP A 330 -5.17 17.25 -3.02
C ASP A 330 -3.95 17.02 -2.10
N ALA A 331 -4.16 16.41 -0.92
CA ALA A 331 -3.10 16.09 0.03
C ALA A 331 -2.06 15.11 -0.54
N ILE A 332 -2.48 14.08 -1.28
CA ILE A 332 -1.57 13.12 -1.94
C ILE A 332 -0.62 13.84 -2.90
N VAL A 333 -1.14 14.77 -3.71
CA VAL A 333 -0.32 15.52 -4.67
C VAL A 333 0.60 16.52 -3.96
N TRP A 334 0.11 17.19 -2.92
CA TRP A 334 0.90 18.15 -2.13
C TRP A 334 2.03 17.48 -1.33
N ALA A 335 1.75 16.31 -0.73
CA ALA A 335 2.73 15.51 -0.02
C ALA A 335 3.95 15.19 -0.89
N ALA A 336 3.72 14.81 -2.15
CA ALA A 336 4.78 14.55 -3.13
C ALA A 336 5.49 15.80 -3.69
N GLY A 337 5.16 17.01 -3.21
CA GLY A 337 5.72 18.28 -3.69
C GLY A 337 4.96 18.92 -4.87
N GLY A 338 3.81 18.37 -5.26
CA GLY A 338 2.95 18.92 -6.30
C GLY A 338 2.21 20.18 -5.84
N SER A 339 1.89 21.07 -6.78
CA SER A 339 1.17 22.32 -6.48
C SER A 339 -0.33 22.09 -6.29
N VAL A 340 -0.91 22.71 -5.25
CA VAL A 340 -2.35 22.75 -4.98
C VAL A 340 -2.81 24.20 -4.93
N SER A 341 -3.91 24.52 -5.62
CA SER A 341 -4.42 25.89 -5.69
C SER A 341 -4.81 26.41 -4.29
N GLY A 342 -4.31 27.60 -3.93
CA GLY A 342 -4.59 28.24 -2.66
C GLY A 342 -3.76 27.77 -1.46
N LEU A 343 -2.83 26.81 -1.65
CA LEU A 343 -1.91 26.35 -0.60
C LEU A 343 -0.47 26.83 -0.89
N PRO A 344 0.37 27.00 0.15
CA PRO A 344 1.81 27.19 -0.04
C PRO A 344 2.45 25.96 -0.70
N ALA A 345 3.61 26.13 -1.33
CA ALA A 345 4.40 24.99 -1.79
C ALA A 345 4.92 24.17 -0.59
N ASN A 346 4.87 22.84 -0.69
CA ASN A 346 5.44 21.97 0.34
C ASN A 346 6.97 22.10 0.37
N SER A 347 7.53 22.52 1.51
CA SER A 347 8.97 22.62 1.74
C SER A 347 9.63 21.28 2.09
N HIS A 348 8.84 20.26 2.40
CA HIS A 348 9.28 18.91 2.78
C HIS A 348 8.57 17.85 1.91
N PRO A 349 8.85 17.79 0.59
CA PRO A 349 8.24 16.79 -0.29
C PRO A 349 8.63 15.37 0.18
N ALA A 350 7.62 14.51 0.34
CA ALA A 350 7.75 13.17 0.88
C ALA A 350 8.10 12.14 -0.21
N GLN A 351 9.03 11.24 0.11
CA GLN A 351 9.38 10.10 -0.75
C GLN A 351 8.42 8.92 -0.51
N VAL A 352 7.71 8.92 0.63
CA VAL A 352 6.73 7.90 1.01
C VAL A 352 5.45 8.58 1.49
N ILE A 353 4.29 8.11 1.04
CA ILE A 353 2.98 8.61 1.43
C ILE A 353 2.18 7.44 2.01
N ASN A 354 1.86 7.51 3.30
CA ASN A 354 1.05 6.52 3.99
C ASN A 354 -0.42 6.96 4.06
N LEU A 355 -1.32 6.09 3.61
CA LEU A 355 -2.77 6.24 3.66
C LEU A 355 -3.39 5.05 4.41
N SER A 356 -3.49 5.14 5.73
CA SER A 356 -4.16 4.14 6.59
C SER A 356 -5.69 4.36 6.60
N LEU A 357 -6.26 4.62 5.42
CA LEU A 357 -7.63 5.07 5.24
C LEU A 357 -8.30 4.41 4.03
N GLY A 358 -9.62 4.50 3.97
CA GLY A 358 -10.37 4.13 2.77
C GLY A 358 -11.88 4.07 2.96
N GLY A 359 -12.54 3.44 2.00
CA GLY A 359 -13.97 3.14 2.02
C GLY A 359 -14.40 2.36 0.79
N ARG A 360 -15.66 1.91 0.75
CA ARG A 360 -16.19 1.19 -0.42
C ARG A 360 -16.19 2.07 -1.67
N GLY A 361 -16.01 1.45 -2.83
CA GLY A 361 -15.96 2.08 -4.14
C GLY A 361 -14.81 1.51 -4.96
N THR A 362 -15.04 1.25 -6.24
CA THR A 362 -13.98 0.85 -7.16
C THR A 362 -13.01 2.00 -7.41
N CYS A 363 -11.75 1.69 -7.76
CA CYS A 363 -10.81 2.71 -8.23
C CYS A 363 -10.23 2.28 -9.57
N THR A 364 -10.53 3.04 -10.62
CA THR A 364 -10.03 2.80 -11.98
C THR A 364 -9.00 3.85 -12.34
N ALA A 365 -8.27 3.68 -13.46
CA ALA A 365 -7.32 4.70 -13.92
C ALA A 365 -7.93 6.09 -14.17
N SER A 366 -9.26 6.17 -14.36
CA SER A 366 -9.98 7.44 -14.52
C SER A 366 -10.36 8.11 -13.19
N SER A 367 -10.43 7.36 -12.09
CA SER A 367 -10.85 7.86 -10.77
C SER A 367 -9.86 8.90 -10.22
N ALA A 368 -10.36 9.92 -9.52
CA ALA A 368 -9.56 11.04 -9.01
C ALA A 368 -8.43 10.58 -8.09
N ALA A 369 -8.67 9.55 -7.27
CA ALA A 369 -7.66 8.94 -6.42
C ALA A 369 -6.52 8.29 -7.22
N ALA A 370 -6.84 7.55 -8.29
CA ALA A 370 -5.80 6.99 -9.17
C ALA A 370 -5.01 8.07 -9.90
N GLN A 371 -5.64 9.18 -10.31
CA GLN A 371 -4.95 10.33 -10.90
C GLN A 371 -4.02 11.02 -9.88
N ALA A 372 -4.45 11.18 -8.63
CA ALA A 372 -3.64 11.78 -7.56
C ALA A 372 -2.42 10.90 -7.23
N ILE A 373 -2.63 9.59 -7.07
CA ILE A 373 -1.57 8.58 -6.89
C ILE A 373 -0.61 8.58 -8.08
N GLY A 374 -1.14 8.65 -9.31
CA GLY A 374 -0.33 8.75 -10.53
C GLY A 374 0.58 9.98 -10.55
N LYS A 375 0.06 11.16 -10.15
CA LYS A 375 0.88 12.39 -10.02
C LYS A 375 1.93 12.27 -8.91
N ALA A 376 1.58 11.73 -7.75
CA ALA A 376 2.54 11.52 -6.67
C ALA A 376 3.68 10.58 -7.07
N ARG A 377 3.37 9.47 -7.76
CA ARG A 377 4.39 8.54 -8.29
C ARG A 377 5.26 9.17 -9.37
N ALA A 378 4.70 10.03 -10.22
CA ALA A 378 5.46 10.78 -11.22
C ALA A 378 6.43 11.81 -10.61
N LEU A 379 6.18 12.24 -9.37
CA LEU A 379 7.09 13.05 -8.55
C LEU A 379 8.07 12.20 -7.72
N GLY A 380 8.04 10.86 -7.87
CA GLY A 380 8.93 9.92 -7.19
C GLY A 380 8.39 9.33 -5.88
N ALA A 381 7.22 9.76 -5.40
CA ALA A 381 6.69 9.30 -4.13
C ALA A 381 6.05 7.90 -4.21
N VAL A 382 6.38 7.04 -3.24
CA VAL A 382 5.76 5.73 -3.07
C VAL A 382 4.46 5.89 -2.27
N VAL A 383 3.33 5.46 -2.82
CA VAL A 383 2.03 5.58 -2.15
C VAL A 383 1.60 4.23 -1.57
N VAL A 384 1.60 4.13 -0.24
CA VAL A 384 1.29 2.93 0.55
C VAL A 384 -0.11 3.08 1.15
N VAL A 385 -0.95 2.06 1.00
CA VAL A 385 -2.38 2.12 1.34
C VAL A 385 -2.80 0.89 2.13
N SER A 386 -3.56 1.06 3.21
CA SER A 386 -4.20 -0.04 3.94
C SER A 386 -5.26 -0.75 3.08
N ALA A 387 -5.24 -2.09 2.98
CA ALA A 387 -6.20 -2.83 2.16
C ALA A 387 -7.66 -2.78 2.64
N GLY A 388 -7.90 -2.49 3.93
CA GLY A 388 -9.22 -2.42 4.57
C GLY A 388 -9.48 -3.56 5.56
N ASN A 389 -10.36 -3.34 6.54
CA ASN A 389 -10.64 -4.25 7.66
C ASN A 389 -12.04 -4.92 7.56
N SER A 390 -12.45 -5.36 6.36
CA SER A 390 -13.81 -5.87 6.09
C SER A 390 -13.86 -7.35 5.66
N ASN A 391 -12.74 -8.08 5.71
CA ASN A 391 -12.60 -9.47 5.24
C ASN A 391 -13.20 -9.66 3.83
N ALA A 392 -12.92 -8.72 2.93
CA ALA A 392 -13.48 -8.64 1.58
C ALA A 392 -12.39 -8.44 0.52
N ASP A 393 -12.76 -8.51 -0.76
CA ASP A 393 -11.85 -8.18 -1.85
C ASP A 393 -11.55 -6.67 -1.86
N ALA A 394 -10.26 -6.32 -1.72
CA ALA A 394 -9.75 -4.97 -1.70
C ALA A 394 -9.99 -4.20 -3.02
N ALA A 395 -10.29 -4.89 -4.13
CA ALA A 395 -10.68 -4.25 -5.39
C ALA A 395 -11.99 -3.45 -5.30
N GLY A 396 -12.83 -3.74 -4.30
CA GLY A 396 -14.05 -2.99 -3.98
C GLY A 396 -13.85 -1.78 -3.05
N TYR A 397 -12.60 -1.41 -2.75
CA TYR A 397 -12.24 -0.34 -1.82
C TYR A 397 -11.26 0.65 -2.45
N SER A 398 -11.43 1.93 -2.13
CA SER A 398 -10.56 3.02 -2.58
C SER A 398 -9.96 3.72 -1.35
N PRO A 399 -8.65 4.09 -1.36
CA PRO A 399 -7.73 4.00 -2.49
C PRO A 399 -7.01 2.64 -2.69
N ALA A 400 -7.31 1.60 -1.89
CA ALA A 400 -6.62 0.31 -1.95
C ALA A 400 -6.62 -0.37 -3.33
N GLY A 401 -7.73 -0.30 -4.07
CA GLY A 401 -7.85 -0.86 -5.41
C GLY A 401 -7.22 -0.01 -6.53
N CYS A 402 -6.68 1.19 -6.23
CA CYS A 402 -6.20 2.10 -7.26
C CYS A 402 -4.92 1.61 -7.96
N PRO A 403 -4.81 1.77 -9.30
CA PRO A 403 -3.55 1.61 -10.01
C PRO A 403 -2.43 2.46 -9.40
N GLY A 404 -1.26 1.85 -9.19
CA GLY A 404 -0.08 2.50 -8.61
C GLY A 404 -0.02 2.50 -7.07
N ALA A 405 -1.10 2.15 -6.36
CA ALA A 405 -1.07 1.98 -4.91
C ALA A 405 -0.32 0.70 -4.49
N VAL A 406 0.50 0.80 -3.44
CA VAL A 406 1.03 -0.35 -2.71
C VAL A 406 0.02 -0.72 -1.63
N ALA A 407 -0.99 -1.53 -2.00
CA ALA A 407 -2.03 -1.97 -1.09
C ALA A 407 -1.52 -3.08 -0.15
N VAL A 408 -1.67 -2.87 1.17
CA VAL A 408 -1.07 -3.71 2.23
C VAL A 408 -2.13 -4.45 3.04
N ALA A 409 -2.03 -5.78 3.09
CA ALA A 409 -2.84 -6.63 3.95
C ALA A 409 -2.21 -6.82 5.35
N ALA A 410 -3.01 -7.19 6.34
CA ALA A 410 -2.57 -7.39 7.72
C ALA A 410 -2.32 -8.87 8.04
N THR A 411 -1.20 -9.16 8.69
CA THR A 411 -0.90 -10.43 9.36
C THR A 411 -0.71 -10.24 10.88
N GLY A 412 -0.99 -11.28 11.65
CA GLY A 412 -0.71 -11.34 13.08
C GLY A 412 0.58 -12.10 13.42
N VAL A 413 0.81 -12.32 14.72
CA VAL A 413 2.08 -12.88 15.26
C VAL A 413 2.40 -14.29 14.76
N THR A 414 1.39 -15.05 14.31
CA THR A 414 1.60 -16.38 13.73
C THR A 414 1.89 -16.40 12.23
N SER A 415 2.11 -15.24 11.60
CA SER A 415 2.21 -14.99 10.13
C SER A 415 0.89 -15.12 9.36
N LYS A 416 -0.19 -15.49 10.02
CA LYS A 416 -1.49 -15.73 9.40
C LYS A 416 -2.15 -14.41 9.02
N ARG A 417 -2.87 -14.37 7.88
CA ARG A 417 -3.74 -13.25 7.52
C ARG A 417 -4.70 -12.96 8.67
N ALA A 418 -4.66 -11.74 9.20
CA ALA A 418 -5.55 -11.29 10.24
C ALA A 418 -7.01 -11.39 9.75
N TYR A 419 -7.92 -11.92 10.57
CA TYR A 419 -9.24 -12.34 10.10
C TYR A 419 -10.05 -11.21 9.44
N TYR A 420 -9.88 -9.97 9.90
CA TYR A 420 -10.52 -8.77 9.38
C TYR A 420 -9.87 -8.25 8.08
N SER A 421 -8.62 -8.62 7.76
CA SER A 421 -7.89 -8.03 6.62
C SER A 421 -8.63 -8.30 5.32
N ASN A 422 -8.83 -7.27 4.52
CA ASN A 422 -9.15 -7.44 3.11
C ASN A 422 -7.99 -8.17 2.39
N TYR A 423 -8.31 -8.72 1.23
CA TYR A 423 -7.46 -9.61 0.43
C TYR A 423 -7.72 -9.37 -1.06
N GLY A 424 -7.04 -10.10 -1.95
CA GLY A 424 -7.36 -10.11 -3.38
C GLY A 424 -6.20 -9.67 -4.27
N SER A 425 -6.44 -9.66 -5.58
CA SER A 425 -5.38 -9.46 -6.60
C SER A 425 -4.79 -8.04 -6.65
N VAL A 426 -5.47 -7.06 -6.05
CA VAL A 426 -4.94 -5.69 -5.94
C VAL A 426 -3.91 -5.55 -4.81
N VAL A 427 -3.97 -6.39 -3.77
CA VAL A 427 -3.01 -6.41 -2.65
C VAL A 427 -1.62 -6.76 -3.17
N LYS A 428 -0.61 -5.98 -2.76
CA LYS A 428 0.77 -6.11 -3.25
C LYS A 428 1.65 -6.90 -2.30
N ILE A 429 1.47 -6.69 -1.01
CA ILE A 429 2.25 -7.28 0.09
C ILE A 429 1.40 -7.28 1.37
N ALA A 430 1.85 -8.00 2.39
CA ALA A 430 1.31 -7.93 3.73
C ALA A 430 2.38 -7.44 4.72
N ALA A 431 1.94 -7.03 5.91
CA ALA A 431 2.81 -6.62 7.00
C ALA A 431 2.12 -6.86 8.35
N PRO A 432 2.86 -6.79 9.48
CA PRO A 432 2.26 -6.81 10.81
C PRO A 432 1.16 -5.76 10.93
N GLY A 433 -0.09 -6.23 11.00
CA GLY A 433 -1.27 -5.39 11.24
C GLY A 433 -2.02 -5.81 12.50
N GLY A 434 -1.63 -6.94 13.10
CA GLY A 434 -2.11 -7.37 14.40
C GLY A 434 -3.04 -8.58 14.35
N GLY A 435 -3.03 -9.37 15.42
CA GLY A 435 -3.76 -10.61 15.59
C GLY A 435 -4.38 -10.71 16.98
N VAL A 436 -5.48 -9.97 17.19
CA VAL A 436 -6.12 -9.65 18.49
C VAL A 436 -6.66 -10.84 19.32
N TYR A 437 -6.38 -12.06 18.90
CA TYR A 437 -6.92 -13.30 19.44
C TYR A 437 -5.83 -14.37 19.37
N ALA A 438 -5.85 -15.32 20.31
CA ALA A 438 -4.93 -16.45 20.32
C ALA A 438 -4.83 -17.14 18.94
N ASN A 439 -3.59 -17.24 18.41
CA ASN A 439 -3.26 -17.81 17.11
C ASN A 439 -3.89 -17.09 15.88
N ASP A 440 -4.10 -15.78 15.98
CA ASP A 440 -4.70 -14.92 14.95
C ASP A 440 -6.03 -15.48 14.38
N ALA A 441 -6.77 -16.25 15.17
CA ALA A 441 -8.04 -16.86 14.80
C ALA A 441 -9.20 -16.01 15.34
N SER A 442 -10.30 -15.88 14.60
CA SER A 442 -11.50 -15.17 15.08
C SER A 442 -12.21 -15.98 16.18
N SER A 443 -11.60 -16.05 17.37
CA SER A 443 -11.97 -16.99 18.42
C SER A 443 -11.81 -16.41 19.82
N GLY A 444 -12.92 -16.32 20.55
CA GLY A 444 -12.92 -16.09 21.99
C GLY A 444 -12.72 -14.64 22.41
N SER A 445 -12.00 -14.46 23.52
CA SER A 445 -11.71 -13.14 24.11
C SER A 445 -10.51 -12.52 23.42
N GLN A 446 -10.52 -11.20 23.29
CA GLN A 446 -9.32 -10.47 22.86
C GLN A 446 -8.19 -10.69 23.87
N ALA A 447 -6.97 -10.75 23.35
CA ALA A 447 -5.76 -10.89 24.15
C ALA A 447 -4.68 -9.95 23.61
N ASN A 448 -3.83 -9.42 24.49
CA ASN A 448 -2.90 -8.33 24.18
C ASN A 448 -1.71 -8.76 23.33
N ASP A 449 -1.42 -10.06 23.31
CA ASP A 449 -0.48 -10.69 22.39
C ASP A 449 -0.96 -10.51 20.95
N GLY A 450 -0.04 -10.11 20.08
CA GLY A 450 -0.34 -9.88 18.67
C GLY A 450 -0.96 -8.53 18.32
N PHE A 451 -1.27 -7.61 19.24
CA PHE A 451 -1.55 -6.21 18.87
C PHE A 451 -0.26 -5.46 18.44
N VAL A 452 -0.39 -4.38 17.68
CA VAL A 452 0.71 -3.48 17.30
C VAL A 452 0.71 -2.26 18.23
N TRP A 453 1.77 -2.08 19.02
CA TRP A 453 1.81 -1.22 20.21
C TRP A 453 2.72 0.01 20.02
N GLN A 454 2.12 1.20 19.97
CA GLN A 454 2.81 2.48 19.78
C GLN A 454 2.13 3.62 20.56
N ALA A 455 2.78 4.79 20.56
CA ALA A 455 2.30 6.01 21.19
C ALA A 455 0.88 6.39 20.77
N LEU A 456 0.10 6.84 21.76
CA LEU A 456 -1.29 7.22 21.63
C LEU A 456 -1.58 8.42 22.54
N ASN A 457 -2.73 9.06 22.36
CA ASN A 457 -3.24 10.04 23.30
C ASN A 457 -4.34 9.42 24.18
N SER A 458 -4.39 9.84 25.45
CA SER A 458 -5.38 9.41 26.46
C SER A 458 -6.64 10.27 26.48
N GLY A 459 -6.63 11.42 25.77
CA GLY A 459 -7.79 12.28 25.60
C GLY A 459 -8.96 11.54 24.96
N LYS A 460 -10.18 11.76 25.48
CA LYS A 460 -11.40 11.14 24.91
C LYS A 460 -12.03 11.95 23.77
N SER A 461 -11.68 13.23 23.68
CA SER A 461 -12.17 14.17 22.68
C SER A 461 -11.05 15.06 22.19
N THR A 462 -10.57 16.00 23.01
CA THR A 462 -9.41 16.83 22.72
C THR A 462 -8.11 16.20 23.22
N PRO A 463 -6.95 16.49 22.60
CA PRO A 463 -5.69 15.84 22.95
C PRO A 463 -5.15 16.35 24.29
N VAL A 464 -4.59 15.43 25.07
CA VAL A 464 -3.72 15.74 26.21
C VAL A 464 -2.35 16.14 25.68
N ALA A 465 -1.87 17.34 26.03
CA ALA A 465 -0.59 17.83 25.53
C ALA A 465 0.60 17.12 26.20
N ASN A 466 1.60 16.74 25.39
CA ASN A 466 2.78 15.97 25.83
C ASN A 466 2.41 14.70 26.61
N ASP A 467 1.46 13.93 26.08
CA ASP A 467 1.04 12.67 26.69
C ASP A 467 2.18 11.63 26.72
N SER A 468 2.03 10.59 27.53
CA SER A 468 2.95 9.47 27.66
C SER A 468 2.25 8.11 27.59
N ASN A 469 1.07 8.07 26.98
CA ASN A 469 0.24 6.87 26.85
C ASN A 469 0.59 6.07 25.58
N TYR A 470 0.49 4.75 25.63
CA TYR A 470 0.68 3.85 24.49
C TYR A 470 -0.51 2.89 24.37
N GLY A 471 -0.84 2.49 23.15
CA GLY A 471 -2.00 1.64 22.86
C GLY A 471 -1.70 0.59 21.80
N GLY A 472 -2.28 -0.60 21.98
CA GLY A 472 -2.23 -1.68 21.01
C GLY A 472 -3.40 -1.57 20.04
N TYR A 473 -3.14 -1.27 18.77
CA TYR A 473 -4.17 -1.29 17.72
C TYR A 473 -3.93 -2.48 16.77
N ALA A 474 -4.99 -2.89 16.06
CA ALA A 474 -4.92 -3.94 15.06
C ALA A 474 -5.85 -3.66 13.88
N GLY A 475 -5.24 -3.61 12.70
CA GLY A 475 -5.84 -3.28 11.43
C GLY A 475 -4.82 -3.28 10.29
N THR A 476 -5.33 -3.22 9.06
CA THR A 476 -4.50 -2.89 7.89
C THR A 476 -3.91 -1.47 7.98
N SER A 477 -4.45 -0.62 8.86
CA SER A 477 -3.91 0.68 9.25
C SER A 477 -2.56 0.62 9.94
N GLN A 478 -2.25 -0.46 10.67
CA GLN A 478 -0.92 -0.70 11.27
C GLN A 478 0.02 -1.46 10.31
N ALA A 479 -0.53 -2.22 9.36
CA ALA A 479 0.26 -2.88 8.32
C ALA A 479 0.82 -1.89 7.28
N ALA A 480 0.05 -0.85 6.91
CA ALA A 480 0.53 0.19 5.99
C ALA A 480 1.80 0.94 6.48
N PRO A 481 1.89 1.47 7.72
CA PRO A 481 3.06 2.16 8.21
C PRO A 481 4.28 1.23 8.37
N HIS A 482 4.09 -0.07 8.55
CA HIS A 482 5.19 -1.05 8.49
C HIS A 482 5.89 -1.05 7.13
N VAL A 483 5.11 -1.06 6.04
CA VAL A 483 5.66 -0.95 4.69
C VAL A 483 6.21 0.45 4.45
N SER A 484 5.53 1.51 4.89
CA SER A 484 6.00 2.90 4.72
C SER A 484 7.35 3.16 5.40
N GLY A 485 7.51 2.70 6.65
CA GLY A 485 8.78 2.74 7.38
C GLY A 485 9.85 1.91 6.69
N THR A 486 9.53 0.69 6.24
CA THR A 486 10.48 -0.15 5.46
C THR A 486 10.97 0.55 4.19
N VAL A 487 10.10 1.24 3.45
CA VAL A 487 10.50 2.02 2.27
C VAL A 487 11.42 3.17 2.65
N ALA A 488 11.16 3.85 3.77
CA ALA A 488 12.05 4.91 4.26
C ALA A 488 13.43 4.36 4.69
N LEU A 489 13.49 3.18 5.32
CA LEU A 489 14.75 2.48 5.59
C LEU A 489 15.51 2.16 4.29
N MET A 490 14.84 1.60 3.27
CA MET A 490 15.43 1.28 1.97
C MET A 490 16.02 2.50 1.27
N GLN A 491 15.28 3.62 1.27
CA GLN A 491 15.69 4.85 0.61
C GLN A 491 16.79 5.58 1.40
N GLY A 492 16.71 5.59 2.73
CA GLY A 492 17.73 6.16 3.62
C GLY A 492 19.07 5.41 3.51
N ALA A 493 19.04 4.07 3.45
CA ALA A 493 20.22 3.25 3.20
C ALA A 493 20.89 3.58 1.87
N ARG A 494 20.11 3.86 0.83
CA ARG A 494 20.63 4.28 -0.48
C ARG A 494 21.25 5.67 -0.44
N LEU A 495 20.63 6.63 0.24
CA LEU A 495 21.25 7.95 0.46
C LEU A 495 22.57 7.84 1.23
N ALA A 496 22.63 7.01 2.27
CA ALA A 496 23.85 6.76 3.06
C ALA A 496 24.95 6.04 2.24
N ALA A 497 24.59 5.36 1.15
CA ALA A 497 25.50 4.70 0.21
C ALA A 497 25.82 5.53 -1.05
N ASP A 498 25.49 6.83 -1.08
CA ASP A 498 25.61 7.72 -2.24
C ASP A 498 24.88 7.21 -3.52
N LEU A 499 23.82 6.42 -3.35
CA LEU A 499 22.98 5.89 -4.42
C LEU A 499 21.74 6.77 -4.65
N PRO A 500 21.26 6.94 -5.90
CA PRO A 500 20.03 7.67 -6.17
C PRO A 500 18.82 6.97 -5.54
N LEU A 501 17.80 7.73 -5.14
CA LEU A 501 16.53 7.17 -4.68
C LEU A 501 15.91 6.24 -5.75
N MET A 502 15.29 5.15 -5.30
CA MET A 502 14.57 4.22 -6.17
C MET A 502 13.23 4.82 -6.60
N SER A 503 12.81 4.56 -7.83
CA SER A 503 11.46 4.87 -8.29
C SER A 503 10.40 4.00 -7.59
N PRO A 504 9.11 4.41 -7.59
CA PRO A 504 8.05 3.63 -6.94
C PRO A 504 7.87 2.19 -7.45
N ASP A 505 8.18 1.92 -8.72
CA ASP A 505 8.11 0.57 -9.28
C ASP A 505 9.32 -0.30 -8.86
N GLU A 506 10.52 0.29 -8.77
CA GLU A 506 11.70 -0.40 -8.26
C GLU A 506 11.56 -0.74 -6.76
N VAL A 507 11.03 0.19 -5.96
CA VAL A 507 10.72 -0.06 -4.54
C VAL A 507 9.74 -1.23 -4.39
N LEU A 508 8.63 -1.22 -5.14
CA LEU A 508 7.65 -2.29 -5.10
C LEU A 508 8.26 -3.64 -5.54
N GLY A 509 9.09 -3.62 -6.59
CA GLY A 509 9.82 -4.80 -7.05
C GLY A 509 10.76 -5.39 -5.99
N VAL A 510 11.49 -4.55 -5.25
CA VAL A 510 12.31 -4.99 -4.12
C VAL A 510 11.43 -5.62 -3.04
N LEU A 511 10.45 -4.87 -2.50
CA LEU A 511 9.54 -5.30 -1.43
C LEU A 511 8.91 -6.67 -1.73
N GLN A 512 8.40 -6.87 -2.96
CA GLN A 512 7.78 -8.14 -3.35
C GLN A 512 8.79 -9.27 -3.51
N SER A 513 10.00 -8.99 -4.02
CA SER A 513 11.03 -9.99 -4.22
C SER A 513 11.77 -10.42 -2.95
N THR A 514 11.67 -9.65 -1.86
CA THR A 514 12.25 -9.94 -0.55
C THR A 514 11.20 -10.30 0.50
N ALA A 515 9.92 -10.34 0.14
CA ALA A 515 8.84 -10.69 1.06
C ALA A 515 9.00 -12.12 1.59
N LEU A 516 8.80 -12.28 2.89
CA LEU A 516 8.80 -13.58 3.56
C LEU A 516 7.54 -14.37 3.19
N ALA A 517 7.74 -15.64 2.85
CA ALA A 517 6.64 -16.59 2.74
C ALA A 517 6.00 -16.79 4.13
N PRO A 518 4.70 -16.51 4.32
CA PRO A 518 4.06 -16.71 5.62
C PRO A 518 4.04 -18.19 5.98
N LYS A 519 4.44 -18.51 7.21
CA LYS A 519 4.42 -19.87 7.76
C LYS A 519 3.01 -20.48 7.79
N VAL A 520 1.98 -19.65 7.88
CA VAL A 520 0.58 -20.05 7.70
C VAL A 520 0.10 -19.56 6.33
N THR A 521 0.14 -20.44 5.33
CA THR A 521 -0.25 -20.12 3.95
C THR A 521 -1.70 -19.58 3.89
N PRO A 522 -1.92 -18.39 3.30
CA PRO A 522 -3.25 -17.86 3.06
C PRO A 522 -4.09 -18.77 2.16
N SER A 523 -5.42 -18.70 2.27
CA SER A 523 -6.30 -19.33 1.28
C SER A 523 -6.03 -18.77 -0.11
N GLY A 524 -6.00 -19.62 -1.14
CA GLY A 524 -5.89 -19.17 -2.53
C GLY A 524 -7.03 -18.27 -2.99
N SER A 525 -8.19 -18.30 -2.31
CA SER A 525 -9.31 -17.38 -2.51
C SER A 525 -9.17 -16.05 -1.76
N GLN A 526 -8.16 -15.92 -0.89
CA GLN A 526 -7.90 -14.74 -0.05
C GLN A 526 -6.39 -14.39 -0.03
N PRO A 527 -5.77 -14.12 -1.19
CA PRO A 527 -4.34 -13.83 -1.29
C PRO A 527 -3.99 -12.48 -0.65
N ILE A 528 -2.75 -12.36 -0.17
CA ILE A 528 -2.21 -11.19 0.55
C ILE A 528 -1.05 -10.50 -0.19
N GLY A 529 -0.96 -10.68 -1.50
CA GLY A 529 0.18 -10.24 -2.29
C GLY A 529 1.37 -11.20 -2.20
N ALA A 530 2.59 -10.65 -2.25
CA ALA A 530 3.84 -11.44 -2.37
C ALA A 530 4.24 -12.23 -1.10
N GLY A 531 3.82 -11.78 0.09
CA GLY A 531 4.27 -12.31 1.37
C GLY A 531 4.21 -11.23 2.45
N ILE A 532 4.87 -11.45 3.59
CA ILE A 532 5.05 -10.45 4.65
C ILE A 532 6.31 -9.63 4.35
N VAL A 533 6.28 -8.32 4.59
CA VAL A 533 7.46 -7.46 4.42
C VAL A 533 8.62 -7.90 5.31
N ASP A 534 9.83 -7.97 4.74
CA ASP A 534 11.09 -8.18 5.45
C ASP A 534 11.96 -6.94 5.24
N ALA A 535 12.08 -6.12 6.29
CA ALA A 535 12.79 -4.85 6.21
C ALA A 535 14.30 -5.05 5.98
N HIS A 536 14.94 -5.98 6.70
CA HIS A 536 16.37 -6.24 6.56
C HIS A 536 16.72 -6.76 5.15
N ALA A 537 15.94 -7.70 4.61
CA ALA A 537 16.16 -8.21 3.26
C ALA A 537 15.88 -7.14 2.19
N ALA A 538 14.83 -6.32 2.37
CA ALA A 538 14.50 -5.22 1.46
C ALA A 538 15.58 -4.14 1.44
N VAL A 539 16.08 -3.71 2.61
CA VAL A 539 17.16 -2.72 2.75
C VAL A 539 18.47 -3.26 2.15
N THR A 540 18.85 -4.50 2.50
CA THR A 540 20.03 -5.17 1.92
C THR A 540 19.98 -5.20 0.39
N LYS A 541 18.80 -5.52 -0.18
CA LYS A 541 18.61 -5.52 -1.64
C LYS A 541 18.62 -4.11 -2.23
N ALA A 542 18.03 -3.12 -1.55
CA ALA A 542 17.98 -1.74 -2.01
C ALA A 542 19.38 -1.13 -2.22
N VAL A 543 20.39 -1.50 -1.42
CA VAL A 543 21.78 -1.03 -1.59
C VAL A 543 22.65 -1.95 -2.47
N GLY A 544 22.06 -2.92 -3.17
CA GLY A 544 22.79 -3.87 -4.04
C GLY A 544 23.46 -5.04 -3.32
N GLY A 545 23.27 -5.18 -2.00
CA GLY A 545 23.68 -6.37 -1.23
C GLY A 545 22.80 -7.60 -1.47
N GLY A 546 21.66 -7.43 -2.15
CA GLY A 546 20.75 -8.50 -2.59
C GLY A 546 20.66 -8.55 -4.12
N GLY A 547 20.71 -9.75 -4.69
CA GLY A 547 20.79 -9.94 -6.14
C GLY A 547 19.57 -9.46 -6.94
N ASP A 548 19.85 -8.95 -8.15
CA ASP A 548 18.92 -8.66 -9.25
C ASP A 548 17.89 -9.81 -9.48
N PRO A 549 16.61 -9.54 -9.81
CA PRO A 549 15.47 -10.44 -9.54
C PRO A 549 15.29 -11.62 -10.52
N GLY A 550 16.38 -12.12 -11.12
CA GLY A 550 16.38 -13.30 -12.00
C GLY A 550 16.54 -14.66 -11.31
N ASP A 551 17.08 -14.69 -10.08
CA ASP A 551 17.27 -15.92 -9.29
C ASP A 551 17.31 -15.56 -7.79
N PRO A 552 16.35 -16.02 -6.96
CA PRO A 552 16.27 -15.66 -5.54
C PRO A 552 17.31 -16.36 -4.64
N THR A 553 18.25 -17.13 -5.20
CA THR A 553 19.23 -17.92 -4.42
C THR A 553 20.71 -17.53 -4.63
N ALA A 554 21.01 -16.57 -5.52
CA ALA A 554 22.38 -16.20 -5.89
C ALA A 554 22.86 -14.88 -5.27
N ILE A 555 23.91 -14.96 -4.44
CA ILE A 555 24.55 -13.82 -3.75
C ILE A 555 25.40 -13.01 -4.74
N ALA A 556 25.21 -11.69 -4.82
CA ALA A 556 25.97 -10.86 -5.75
C ALA A 556 27.44 -10.68 -5.33
N LEU A 557 28.36 -10.72 -6.28
CA LEU A 557 29.78 -10.38 -6.12
C LEU A 557 30.08 -9.07 -6.86
N SER A 558 30.84 -8.18 -6.21
CA SER A 558 31.38 -6.98 -6.85
C SER A 558 32.78 -7.26 -7.42
N ASN A 559 33.11 -6.66 -8.57
CA ASN A 559 34.38 -6.92 -9.26
C ASN A 559 35.60 -6.59 -8.39
N GLY A 560 36.36 -7.63 -8.00
CA GLY A 560 37.58 -7.49 -7.22
C GLY A 560 37.36 -7.35 -5.71
N VAL A 561 36.12 -7.42 -5.22
CA VAL A 561 35.77 -7.33 -3.80
C VAL A 561 35.66 -8.73 -3.21
N SER A 562 36.32 -8.95 -2.08
CA SER A 562 36.28 -10.22 -1.34
C SER A 562 35.06 -10.29 -0.42
N LEU A 563 34.20 -11.29 -0.63
CA LEU A 563 33.09 -11.61 0.26
C LEU A 563 33.54 -12.63 1.31
N THR A 564 33.85 -12.16 2.51
CA THR A 564 34.40 -12.97 3.62
C THR A 564 33.32 -13.75 4.38
N GLY A 565 33.74 -14.60 5.33
CA GLY A 565 32.85 -15.13 6.39
C GLY A 565 31.87 -16.23 5.95
N GLN A 566 32.08 -16.87 4.79
CA GLN A 566 31.17 -17.87 4.26
C GLN A 566 31.33 -19.22 4.97
N SER A 567 30.20 -19.79 5.39
CA SER A 567 30.11 -21.07 6.10
C SER A 567 28.95 -21.92 5.57
N GLY A 568 29.07 -23.25 5.69
CA GLY A 568 28.04 -24.22 5.29
C GLY A 568 28.34 -25.63 5.79
N SER A 569 27.32 -26.49 5.85
CA SER A 569 27.49 -27.91 6.20
C SER A 569 28.04 -28.74 5.03
N ALA A 570 28.53 -29.95 5.30
CA ALA A 570 28.89 -30.90 4.26
C ALA A 570 27.68 -31.19 3.34
N GLY A 571 27.90 -31.24 2.04
CA GLY A 571 26.88 -31.37 1.00
C GLY A 571 26.05 -30.10 0.73
N ALA A 572 26.17 -29.04 1.54
CA ALA A 572 25.47 -27.79 1.28
C ALA A 572 26.12 -27.00 0.13
N SER A 573 25.31 -26.27 -0.61
CA SER A 573 25.78 -25.39 -1.68
C SER A 573 25.32 -23.95 -1.45
N LYS A 574 26.16 -22.98 -1.84
CA LYS A 574 25.82 -21.56 -1.94
C LYS A 574 26.11 -21.08 -3.35
N VAL A 575 25.18 -20.33 -3.94
CA VAL A 575 25.33 -19.75 -5.27
C VAL A 575 25.70 -18.28 -5.13
N TYR A 576 26.65 -17.83 -5.94
CA TYR A 576 27.05 -16.44 -6.10
C TYR A 576 26.95 -16.05 -7.58
N LYS A 577 26.86 -14.75 -7.90
CA LYS A 577 26.84 -14.26 -9.28
C LYS A 577 27.72 -13.03 -9.49
N LEU A 578 28.38 -12.95 -10.65
CA LEU A 578 29.14 -11.79 -11.10
C LEU A 578 28.80 -11.46 -12.55
N ASP A 579 28.37 -10.24 -12.81
CA ASP A 579 28.13 -9.76 -14.17
C ASP A 579 29.45 -9.32 -14.83
N VAL A 580 29.72 -9.88 -16.01
CA VAL A 580 30.97 -9.66 -16.74
C VAL A 580 30.67 -8.89 -18.03
N PRO A 581 31.30 -7.70 -18.23
CA PRO A 581 31.00 -6.85 -19.38
C PRO A 581 31.57 -7.42 -20.67
N ALA A 582 30.98 -7.02 -21.80
CA ALA A 582 31.52 -7.32 -23.13
C ALA A 582 32.96 -6.79 -23.27
N GLY A 583 33.84 -7.60 -23.86
CA GLY A 583 35.24 -7.24 -24.08
C GLY A 583 36.17 -7.46 -22.89
N ALA A 584 35.70 -7.99 -21.76
CA ALA A 584 36.56 -8.31 -20.62
C ALA A 584 37.71 -9.26 -21.02
N LEU A 585 38.94 -8.92 -20.60
CA LEU A 585 40.16 -9.59 -21.05
C LEU A 585 40.43 -10.90 -20.30
N GLY A 586 39.90 -11.02 -19.08
CA GLY A 586 39.97 -12.24 -18.27
C GLY A 586 39.08 -12.15 -17.04
N LEU A 587 38.72 -13.29 -16.49
CA LEU A 587 37.89 -13.48 -15.30
C LEU A 587 38.56 -14.50 -14.38
N SER A 588 38.62 -14.21 -13.09
CA SER A 588 39.08 -15.11 -12.03
C SER A 588 38.02 -15.19 -10.93
N LEU A 589 37.67 -16.41 -10.56
CA LEU A 589 36.67 -16.74 -9.55
C LEU A 589 37.34 -17.67 -8.55
N ARG A 590 37.35 -17.32 -7.27
CA ARG A 590 38.17 -18.00 -6.26
C ARG A 590 37.46 -18.18 -4.93
N THR A 591 37.86 -19.22 -4.20
CA THR A 591 37.67 -19.31 -2.75
C THR A 591 39.03 -19.26 -2.06
N LEU A 592 39.07 -18.77 -0.82
CA LEU A 592 40.29 -18.69 -0.02
C LEU A 592 40.02 -18.60 1.48
N GLY A 593 40.93 -19.16 2.29
CA GLY A 593 40.90 -19.06 3.75
C GLY A 593 39.83 -19.90 4.45
N GLY A 594 39.57 -19.62 5.72
CA GLY A 594 38.63 -20.40 6.55
C GLY A 594 39.08 -21.82 6.89
N THR A 595 38.14 -22.63 7.37
CA THR A 595 38.29 -24.07 7.66
C THR A 595 37.31 -24.88 6.81
N GLY A 596 37.58 -26.18 6.62
CA GLY A 596 36.75 -27.09 5.80
C GLY A 596 37.39 -27.45 4.46
N ASP A 597 36.54 -27.91 3.55
CA ASP A 597 36.88 -28.39 2.20
C ASP A 597 35.72 -28.02 1.26
N VAL A 598 35.98 -27.29 0.16
CA VAL A 598 34.93 -26.82 -0.77
C VAL A 598 35.32 -26.99 -2.24
N SER A 599 34.35 -27.43 -3.06
CA SER A 599 34.43 -27.43 -4.52
C SER A 599 33.79 -26.18 -5.13
N LEU A 600 34.35 -25.69 -6.23
CA LEU A 600 33.85 -24.57 -7.01
C LEU A 600 33.31 -25.04 -8.36
N TYR A 601 32.06 -24.69 -8.68
CA TYR A 601 31.45 -24.91 -10.00
C TYR A 601 31.04 -23.57 -10.60
N VAL A 602 31.26 -23.36 -11.90
CA VAL A 602 30.98 -22.10 -12.58
C VAL A 602 30.19 -22.35 -13.86
N LYS A 603 29.16 -21.54 -14.10
CA LYS A 603 28.31 -21.61 -15.30
C LYS A 603 27.84 -20.23 -15.73
N GLN A 604 27.79 -19.96 -17.02
CA GLN A 604 27.27 -18.69 -17.56
C GLN A 604 25.75 -18.78 -17.75
N GLY A 605 25.02 -17.73 -17.34
CA GLY A 605 23.58 -17.56 -17.58
C GLY A 605 22.63 -18.38 -16.70
N ALA A 606 23.11 -19.35 -15.92
CA ALA A 606 22.32 -20.12 -14.95
C ALA A 606 23.21 -20.68 -13.83
N ALA A 607 22.62 -20.99 -12.66
CA ALA A 607 23.31 -21.60 -11.54
C ALA A 607 24.03 -22.91 -11.92
N ALA A 608 25.27 -23.07 -11.44
CA ALA A 608 26.04 -24.29 -11.65
C ALA A 608 25.66 -25.37 -10.63
N THR A 609 25.77 -26.64 -11.01
CA THR A 609 25.64 -27.78 -10.10
C THR A 609 26.77 -28.78 -10.35
N ALA A 610 27.00 -29.72 -9.43
CA ALA A 610 27.98 -30.79 -9.63
C ALA A 610 27.73 -31.65 -10.89
N ALA A 611 26.48 -31.65 -11.41
CA ALA A 611 26.08 -32.35 -12.62
C ALA A 611 26.01 -31.46 -13.88
N SER A 612 26.04 -30.13 -13.75
CA SER A 612 25.96 -29.18 -14.87
C SER A 612 26.73 -27.90 -14.57
N TYR A 613 27.90 -27.77 -15.18
CA TYR A 613 28.82 -26.65 -15.05
C TYR A 613 29.57 -26.46 -16.36
N ASP A 614 30.10 -25.26 -16.59
CA ASP A 614 30.97 -24.95 -17.73
C ASP A 614 32.46 -25.05 -17.32
N PHE A 615 32.76 -24.68 -16.06
CA PHE A 615 34.08 -24.82 -15.44
C PHE A 615 33.95 -25.31 -14.00
N LYS A 616 35.01 -25.93 -13.45
CA LYS A 616 35.09 -26.29 -12.04
C LYS A 616 36.52 -26.22 -11.50
N SER A 617 36.66 -26.20 -10.19
CA SER A 617 37.90 -26.38 -9.45
C SER A 617 37.56 -27.19 -8.18
N ALA A 618 38.33 -28.22 -7.88
CA ALA A 618 38.10 -29.10 -6.72
C ALA A 618 39.44 -29.72 -6.27
N HIS A 619 40.01 -29.20 -5.19
CA HIS A 619 41.24 -29.66 -4.55
C HIS A 619 41.00 -29.72 -3.04
N PRO A 620 41.76 -30.54 -2.28
CA PRO A 620 41.57 -30.63 -0.84
C PRO A 620 41.79 -29.28 -0.13
N GLY A 621 40.73 -28.75 0.49
CA GLY A 621 40.73 -27.51 1.28
C GLY A 621 39.84 -26.43 0.68
N ASN A 622 40.14 -25.16 1.00
CA ASN A 622 39.27 -24.03 0.65
C ASN A 622 39.81 -23.12 -0.45
N ASN A 623 40.93 -23.46 -1.08
CA ASN A 623 41.66 -22.56 -1.99
C ASN A 623 41.40 -22.88 -3.47
N GLU A 624 40.14 -22.75 -3.91
CA GLU A 624 39.75 -23.02 -5.29
C GLU A 624 39.95 -21.83 -6.22
N SER A 625 40.19 -22.11 -7.51
CA SER A 625 40.36 -21.07 -8.52
C SER A 625 39.92 -21.54 -9.91
N VAL A 626 38.97 -20.83 -10.50
CA VAL A 626 38.65 -20.86 -11.93
C VAL A 626 39.18 -19.59 -12.58
N VAL A 627 39.86 -19.71 -13.72
CA VAL A 627 40.33 -18.59 -14.53
C VAL A 627 39.87 -18.79 -15.97
N ILE A 628 39.20 -17.80 -16.53
CA ILE A 628 38.65 -17.79 -17.89
C ILE A 628 39.30 -16.62 -18.64
N THR A 629 40.04 -16.93 -19.70
CA THR A 629 40.62 -15.92 -20.60
C THR A 629 39.56 -15.47 -21.62
N ARG A 630 39.40 -14.16 -21.82
CA ARG A 630 38.36 -13.58 -22.69
C ARG A 630 36.95 -14.15 -22.44
N PRO A 631 36.40 -14.02 -21.22
CA PRO A 631 35.01 -14.42 -20.93
C PRO A 631 34.02 -13.75 -21.89
N ALA A 632 32.92 -14.44 -22.16
CA ALA A 632 31.80 -13.86 -22.90
C ALA A 632 31.04 -12.86 -21.99
N ALA A 633 30.30 -11.94 -22.60
CA ALA A 633 29.47 -11.00 -21.84
C ALA A 633 28.31 -11.72 -21.12
N GLY A 634 28.02 -11.35 -19.88
CA GLY A 634 26.86 -11.81 -19.13
C GLY A 634 27.16 -12.28 -17.70
N THR A 635 26.13 -12.76 -17.02
CA THR A 635 26.22 -13.24 -15.63
C THR A 635 26.91 -14.59 -15.54
N TYR A 636 27.98 -14.66 -14.76
CA TYR A 636 28.60 -15.92 -14.35
C TYR A 636 28.14 -16.29 -12.95
N TYR A 637 27.51 -17.46 -12.84
CA TYR A 637 27.14 -18.06 -11.57
C TYR A 637 28.26 -18.94 -11.05
N VAL A 638 28.46 -18.91 -9.73
CA VAL A 638 29.52 -19.60 -9.01
C VAL A 638 28.89 -20.36 -7.85
N THR A 639 28.91 -21.67 -7.89
CA THR A 639 28.37 -22.52 -6.83
C THR A 639 29.51 -23.10 -6.01
N VAL A 640 29.57 -22.71 -4.74
CA VAL A 640 30.50 -23.28 -3.75
C VAL A 640 29.77 -24.42 -3.04
N VAL A 641 30.32 -25.63 -3.10
CA VAL A 641 29.77 -26.84 -2.46
C VAL A 641 30.72 -27.29 -1.36
N GLY A 642 30.21 -27.51 -0.14
CA GLY A 642 31.03 -28.07 0.95
C GLY A 642 31.23 -29.57 0.76
N GLU A 643 32.45 -30.01 0.44
CA GLU A 643 32.83 -31.43 0.51
C GLU A 643 32.87 -31.89 1.98
N THR A 644 33.28 -30.98 2.86
CA THR A 644 33.06 -31.07 4.31
C THR A 644 32.38 -29.80 4.83
N ALA A 645 32.04 -29.74 6.12
CA ALA A 645 31.53 -28.52 6.72
C ALA A 645 32.63 -27.45 6.74
N TYR A 646 32.33 -26.26 6.21
CA TYR A 646 33.28 -25.16 6.06
C TYR A 646 32.83 -23.92 6.82
N SER A 647 33.80 -23.09 7.24
CA SER A 647 33.52 -21.83 7.93
C SER A 647 34.58 -20.76 7.69
N GLY A 648 34.17 -19.50 7.59
CA GLY A 648 35.07 -18.37 7.40
C GLY A 648 35.72 -18.29 6.02
N VAL A 649 35.21 -19.03 5.03
CA VAL A 649 35.70 -19.01 3.65
C VAL A 649 35.43 -17.65 3.01
N THR A 650 36.36 -17.16 2.20
CA THR A 650 36.20 -15.94 1.42
C THR A 650 35.97 -16.30 -0.04
N VAL A 651 34.97 -15.67 -0.68
CA VAL A 651 34.64 -15.83 -2.11
C VAL A 651 35.01 -14.54 -2.84
N LEU A 652 35.72 -14.64 -3.96
CA LEU A 652 36.19 -13.49 -4.73
C LEU A 652 35.93 -13.71 -6.22
N GLY A 653 35.24 -12.75 -6.84
CA GLY A 653 35.11 -12.66 -8.29
C GLY A 653 35.80 -11.42 -8.83
N LYS A 654 36.66 -11.56 -9.84
CA LYS A 654 37.41 -10.45 -10.44
C LYS A 654 37.56 -10.61 -11.95
N PHE A 655 37.06 -9.65 -12.72
CA PHE A 655 37.35 -9.52 -14.15
C PHE A 655 38.29 -8.34 -14.45
N THR A 656 39.02 -8.46 -15.56
CA THR A 656 39.80 -7.37 -16.15
C THR A 656 38.95 -6.71 -17.22
N ALA A 657 38.56 -5.45 -17.01
CA ALA A 657 37.77 -4.69 -17.96
C ALA A 657 38.49 -4.52 -19.31
N PRO A 658 37.76 -4.32 -20.43
CA PRO A 658 38.36 -3.74 -21.63
C PRO A 658 38.94 -2.36 -21.32
N HIS A 659 39.97 -1.97 -22.08
CA HIS A 659 40.52 -0.61 -22.10
C HIS A 659 39.65 0.35 -22.91
#